data_AF-A0A9W8D5F1-F1
#
_entry.id   AF-A0A9W8D5F1-F1
#
_cell.length_a   1.000
_cell.length_b   1.000
_cell.length_c   1.000
_cell.angle_alpha   90.00
_cell.angle_beta   90.00
_cell.angle_gamma   90.00
#
_symmetry.space_group_name_H-M   'P 1'
#
loop_
_entity.id
_entity.type
_entity.pdbx_description
1 polymer ?
#
loop_
_entity_poly.entity_id
_entity_poly.type
_entity_poly.pdbx_seq_one_letter_code
_entity_poly.pdbx_strand_id
1 'polypeptide(L)'
;MSRLVPQYRRLPSTAIVFLSDNLLAAANGSTVDIYDVQLKTLVCSCAVFDSVRIHGIVAQLGDVDSRCIEVLVFGSKQWTVIRVHLDNARVEPSTVFYAEDWIKAGHWVQDDKQMWQVALALAHNQVLVMDSTHGNSIYNVQCAERCILYAAALYGATMQTLVVAAGTVFNKVLVWDAWTKDTEAQVRVQLSGHEGVVFGVRFSKDGRKIMSTSDDRSVRVWNLDEKCAEAVLYGHGARVWSCVEAGGDWLVSASEDGTCRVWRSGETEDVWRLCPKNVWAVAAHRNGCMVAAACGNGAVCMWTVGGRQRIERIDDLDTIALPDPEQTLNWPDRDMDPASDSREREFIRGFALTWDSALVVTNHGHILRHSTANNSWHMVAAKYGALSGYAMVAAESKAGKVAAVGMRDGTVLLVCGNSIRNAQLHTCSVQWLTVTQRSDNVYDVITVDNSGDIVWSLVTWDAVWQVVARIERPTAGMRVASAAVSHDGQWLVIGSAIGSVYVYKHGDLKTIDGLRTDTTTVLQVACVWPQAHGRHTVSAVSVNVDANGNVRIVSGGRDGWVCTFSVLDSVPVDAAPDAVCVGDVVLHCTSRVQVTRGWIEQLLCVDGRLLAVTFFRKRLELVDVEAAHIVVSTVCAGGAKLWQVVVGSAEVRIGFVKSGLLRTVCAPLSQSAPIVLATGISATDIRAVCAIDVQVGGHQMHVALLGGEDGHIRIIKCNDTQLDVLTNVRRHRSVIRCIQSIPSICLDGDANRFVLSAGAGSELRCWRLDSSSSDDELALVDWAQAPVLDDRDIRIMGIAVVHRELSIVWIAAVYSDASVVLWRLDIDHQTFSCAGRAASDIHAHCVLSVASVKTNDGRYLVLTGASDGQIIVWDVSAFITGTVDVTKANIALEAVLKVPNVHRSGVNTMCARVNGADIVVASGGDDCSISLTWIGSTPPSVQSITRKELAHASAIQSVSFLGGFSICSVSTDQRVAVWNQHLELQDMAITLVSDPSALEVSTIGDDTQIMIAGIGFETFTMPCSYQ
;
A
#
# COMPACT_ATOMS: atom_id res chain seq x y z
N MET A 1 -31.89 22.02 -12.63
CA MET A 1 -30.69 21.60 -11.88
C MET A 1 -30.89 20.15 -11.48
N SER A 2 -29.85 19.33 -11.60
CA SER A 2 -29.85 17.96 -11.10
C SER A 2 -30.23 17.95 -9.61
N ARG A 3 -31.01 16.97 -9.18
CA ARG A 3 -31.39 16.74 -7.78
C ARG A 3 -30.43 15.76 -7.10
N LEU A 4 -29.59 15.07 -7.88
CA LEU A 4 -28.43 14.36 -7.37
C LEU A 4 -27.41 15.37 -6.86
N VAL A 5 -27.23 15.42 -5.54
CA VAL A 5 -26.27 16.32 -4.88
C VAL A 5 -25.05 15.50 -4.45
N PRO A 6 -23.84 15.80 -4.94
CA PRO A 6 -22.63 15.13 -4.46
C PRO A 6 -22.39 15.49 -2.99
N GLN A 7 -22.07 14.48 -2.17
CA GLN A 7 -21.82 14.65 -0.73
C GLN A 7 -20.34 14.44 -0.40
N TYR A 8 -19.84 13.23 -0.59
CA TYR A 8 -18.48 12.86 -0.25
C TYR A 8 -17.67 12.54 -1.49
N ARG A 9 -16.40 12.95 -1.50
CA ARG A 9 -15.46 12.63 -2.58
C ARG A 9 -14.05 12.46 -2.06
N ARG A 10 -13.36 11.45 -2.56
CA ARG A 10 -11.91 11.35 -2.50
C ARG A 10 -11.40 10.93 -3.86
N LEU A 11 -10.79 11.89 -4.54
CA LEU A 11 -10.35 11.78 -5.93
C LEU A 11 -8.84 11.96 -5.98
N PRO A 12 -8.17 11.60 -7.10
CA PRO A 12 -6.75 11.86 -7.29
C PRO A 12 -6.42 13.34 -7.05
N SER A 13 -5.44 13.58 -6.17
CA SER A 13 -4.90 14.92 -5.94
C SER A 13 -3.77 15.17 -6.92
N THR A 14 -3.97 16.13 -7.82
CA THR A 14 -3.09 16.31 -9.00
C THR A 14 -2.31 17.62 -9.01
N ALA A 15 -2.64 18.56 -8.12
CA ALA A 15 -1.97 19.84 -7.98
C ALA A 15 -1.89 20.25 -6.50
N ILE A 16 -0.82 20.93 -6.13
CA ILE A 16 -0.57 21.35 -4.75
C ILE A 16 0.31 22.60 -4.72
N VAL A 17 0.03 23.54 -3.81
CA VAL A 17 0.81 24.77 -3.62
C VAL A 17 0.65 25.33 -2.21
N PHE A 18 1.74 25.86 -1.64
CA PHE A 18 1.68 26.62 -0.39
C PHE A 18 1.16 28.04 -0.67
N LEU A 19 0.08 28.44 0.00
CA LEU A 19 -0.50 29.78 -0.10
C LEU A 19 0.21 30.77 0.82
N SER A 20 0.57 30.32 2.03
CA SER A 20 1.29 31.07 3.06
C SER A 20 2.17 30.13 3.87
N ASP A 21 2.77 30.64 4.95
CA ASP A 21 3.56 29.80 5.87
C ASP A 21 2.71 28.77 6.63
N ASN A 22 1.39 28.98 6.70
CA ASN A 22 0.46 28.14 7.47
C ASN A 22 -0.58 27.45 6.60
N LEU A 23 -0.80 27.87 5.35
CA LEU A 23 -1.86 27.33 4.49
C LEU A 23 -1.31 26.64 3.26
N LEU A 24 -1.83 25.43 3.01
CA LEU A 24 -1.54 24.59 1.85
C LEU A 24 -2.82 24.34 1.08
N ALA A 25 -2.82 24.60 -0.22
CA ALA A 25 -3.93 24.25 -1.11
C ALA A 25 -3.58 23.00 -1.92
N ALA A 26 -4.49 22.04 -1.98
CA ALA A 26 -4.39 20.85 -2.82
C ALA A 26 -5.66 20.66 -3.64
N ALA A 27 -5.52 20.17 -4.87
CA ALA A 27 -6.65 19.77 -5.68
C ALA A 27 -7.22 18.43 -5.20
N ASN A 28 -8.54 18.29 -5.13
CA ASN A 28 -9.25 17.03 -4.90
C ASN A 28 -10.35 16.89 -5.96
N GLY A 29 -9.98 16.37 -7.13
CA GLY A 29 -10.85 16.41 -8.30
C GLY A 29 -11.08 17.85 -8.76
N SER A 30 -12.32 18.34 -8.68
CA SER A 30 -12.69 19.71 -9.07
C SER A 30 -12.73 20.71 -7.91
N THR A 31 -12.38 20.27 -6.70
CA THR A 31 -12.34 21.11 -5.50
C THR A 31 -10.92 21.52 -5.14
N VAL A 32 -10.79 22.70 -4.53
CA VAL A 32 -9.59 23.13 -3.83
C VAL A 32 -9.80 22.88 -2.34
N ASP A 33 -8.99 22.01 -1.77
CA ASP A 33 -8.95 21.70 -0.34
C ASP A 33 -7.81 22.52 0.28
N ILE A 34 -8.12 23.30 1.32
CA ILE A 34 -7.16 24.15 2.06
C ILE A 34 -6.91 23.54 3.43
N TYR A 35 -5.64 23.26 3.70
CA TYR A 35 -5.16 22.68 4.95
C TYR A 35 -4.39 23.70 5.77
N ASP A 36 -4.57 23.66 7.09
CA ASP A 36 -3.68 24.31 8.04
C ASP A 36 -2.49 23.37 8.32
N VAL A 37 -1.30 23.83 7.99
CA VAL A 37 -0.05 23.08 8.06
C VAL A 37 0.37 22.82 9.52
N GLN A 38 0.05 23.73 10.44
CA GLN A 38 0.40 23.61 11.85
C GLN A 38 -0.58 22.71 12.60
N LEU A 39 -1.89 22.92 12.38
CA LEU A 39 -2.95 22.15 13.00
C LEU A 39 -3.14 20.77 12.35
N LYS A 40 -2.63 20.58 11.13
CA LYS A 40 -2.73 19.34 10.33
C LYS A 40 -4.17 18.98 10.00
N THR A 41 -5.01 19.97 9.78
CA THR A 41 -6.45 19.79 9.53
C THR A 41 -6.89 20.44 8.23
N LEU A 42 -7.93 19.87 7.63
CA LEU A 42 -8.67 20.50 6.54
C LEU A 42 -9.50 21.66 7.11
N VAL A 43 -9.34 22.86 6.56
CA VAL A 43 -10.04 24.08 7.01
C VAL A 43 -11.19 24.43 6.07
N CYS A 44 -10.99 24.28 4.76
CA CYS A 44 -11.98 24.61 3.75
C CYS A 44 -11.87 23.65 2.56
N SER A 45 -13.00 23.30 1.97
CA SER A 45 -13.07 22.65 0.65
C SER A 45 -14.04 23.45 -0.22
N CYS A 46 -13.60 23.84 -1.41
CA CYS A 46 -14.39 24.68 -2.31
C CYS A 46 -14.42 24.09 -3.72
N ALA A 47 -15.61 23.84 -4.26
CA ALA A 47 -15.78 23.43 -5.65
C ALA A 47 -15.49 24.61 -6.59
N VAL A 48 -14.56 24.40 -7.52
CA VAL A 48 -14.13 25.43 -8.48
C VAL A 48 -14.64 25.15 -9.89
N PHE A 49 -14.68 23.87 -10.28
CA PHE A 49 -15.25 23.45 -11.57
C PHE A 49 -16.38 22.44 -11.36
N ASP A 50 -17.33 22.43 -12.30
CA ASP A 50 -18.48 21.52 -12.24
C ASP A 50 -18.13 20.09 -12.67
N SER A 51 -17.23 19.92 -13.64
CA SER A 51 -17.03 18.64 -14.34
C SER A 51 -15.57 18.31 -14.68
N VAL A 52 -14.63 19.18 -14.34
CA VAL A 52 -13.22 19.05 -14.74
C VAL A 52 -12.34 19.00 -13.51
N ARG A 53 -11.35 18.10 -13.53
CA ARG A 53 -10.34 18.07 -12.47
C ARG A 53 -9.39 19.24 -12.60
N ILE A 54 -9.01 19.81 -11.47
CA ILE A 54 -7.99 20.86 -11.39
C ILE A 54 -6.64 20.20 -11.70
N HIS A 55 -5.91 20.71 -12.68
CA HIS A 55 -4.57 20.25 -13.05
C HIS A 55 -3.45 21.14 -12.52
N GLY A 56 -3.76 22.39 -12.16
CA GLY A 56 -2.78 23.32 -11.62
C GLY A 56 -3.41 24.40 -10.74
N ILE A 57 -2.67 24.78 -9.70
CA ILE A 57 -3.01 25.85 -8.75
C ILE A 57 -1.77 26.73 -8.63
N VAL A 58 -1.92 28.03 -8.90
CA VAL A 58 -0.81 28.99 -8.92
C VAL A 58 -1.21 30.22 -8.11
N ALA A 59 -0.61 30.35 -6.93
CA ALA A 59 -0.82 31.50 -6.06
C ALA A 59 -0.09 32.73 -6.60
N GLN A 60 -0.75 33.89 -6.54
CA GLN A 60 -0.15 35.17 -6.90
C GLN A 60 0.96 35.54 -5.91
N LEU A 61 2.14 35.90 -6.43
CA LEU A 61 3.24 36.41 -5.62
C LEU A 61 2.99 37.91 -5.34
N GLY A 62 2.07 38.22 -4.42
CA GLY A 62 1.70 39.58 -3.99
C GLY A 62 1.81 39.79 -2.47
N ASP A 63 1.76 41.05 -2.04
CA ASP A 63 2.15 41.58 -0.71
C ASP A 63 1.86 40.66 0.49
N VAL A 64 2.89 40.40 1.30
CA VAL A 64 2.85 39.53 2.49
C VAL A 64 1.86 40.03 3.55
N ASP A 65 1.48 41.31 3.47
CA ASP A 65 0.53 41.98 4.38
C ASP A 65 -0.93 41.95 3.90
N SER A 66 -1.22 41.35 2.74
CA SER A 66 -2.58 41.23 2.22
C SER A 66 -3.35 40.11 2.95
N ARG A 67 -4.53 40.43 3.50
CA ARG A 67 -5.42 39.44 4.14
C ARG A 67 -6.02 38.42 3.16
N CYS A 68 -5.86 38.65 1.85
CA CYS A 68 -6.39 37.81 0.79
C CYS A 68 -5.34 37.62 -0.30
N ILE A 69 -5.27 36.41 -0.86
CA ILE A 69 -4.43 36.07 -2.01
C ILE A 69 -5.30 35.64 -3.19
N GLU A 70 -4.94 36.07 -4.40
CA GLU A 70 -5.58 35.56 -5.62
C GLU A 70 -4.86 34.30 -6.09
N VAL A 71 -5.63 33.31 -6.51
CA VAL A 71 -5.13 31.98 -6.88
C VAL A 71 -5.71 31.63 -8.24
N LEU A 72 -4.82 31.45 -9.21
CA LEU A 72 -5.17 30.92 -10.52
C LEU A 72 -5.36 29.41 -10.40
N VAL A 73 -6.51 28.93 -10.83
CA VAL A 73 -6.86 27.51 -10.88
C VAL A 73 -7.20 27.15 -12.32
N PHE A 74 -6.61 26.08 -12.83
CA PHE A 74 -6.90 25.62 -14.19
C PHE A 74 -6.98 24.10 -14.29
N GLY A 75 -7.76 23.61 -15.25
CA GLY A 75 -7.96 22.20 -15.51
C GLY A 75 -8.50 21.97 -16.92
N SER A 76 -7.88 21.06 -17.68
CA SER A 76 -8.17 20.87 -19.10
C SER A 76 -8.17 22.20 -19.87
N LYS A 77 -9.31 22.65 -20.40
CA LYS A 77 -9.46 23.96 -21.08
C LYS A 77 -10.04 25.06 -20.20
N GLN A 78 -10.39 24.76 -18.95
CA GLN A 78 -11.03 25.69 -18.02
C GLN A 78 -10.01 26.36 -17.12
N TRP A 79 -10.24 27.63 -16.79
CA TRP A 79 -9.45 28.35 -15.80
C TRP A 79 -10.29 29.41 -15.08
N THR A 80 -9.87 29.79 -13.88
CA THR A 80 -10.51 30.85 -13.09
C THR A 80 -9.52 31.42 -12.08
N VAL A 81 -9.84 32.59 -11.52
CA VAL A 81 -9.08 33.24 -10.45
C VAL A 81 -9.98 33.30 -9.22
N ILE A 82 -9.67 32.49 -8.21
CA ILE A 82 -10.36 32.50 -6.92
C ILE A 82 -9.62 33.41 -5.94
N ARG A 83 -10.36 33.96 -4.96
CA ARG A 83 -9.76 34.73 -3.87
C ARG A 83 -9.81 33.93 -2.58
N VAL A 84 -8.67 33.79 -1.91
CA VAL A 84 -8.55 33.05 -0.65
C VAL A 84 -8.20 34.01 0.47
N HIS A 85 -9.02 34.04 1.51
CA HIS A 85 -8.80 34.81 2.73
C HIS A 85 -7.87 34.04 3.66
N LEU A 86 -6.71 34.59 4.00
CA LEU A 86 -5.69 33.89 4.77
C LEU A 86 -6.05 33.75 6.27
N ASP A 87 -6.88 34.66 6.80
CA ASP A 87 -7.25 34.69 8.22
C ASP A 87 -8.23 33.58 8.62
N ASN A 88 -9.09 33.15 7.68
CA ASN A 88 -10.16 32.18 7.93
C ASN A 88 -10.26 31.08 6.85
N ALA A 89 -9.28 31.01 5.95
CA ALA A 89 -9.22 30.09 4.81
C ALA A 89 -10.47 30.10 3.91
N ARG A 90 -11.29 31.16 3.93
CA ARG A 90 -12.49 31.26 3.11
C ARG A 90 -12.11 31.46 1.64
N VAL A 91 -12.75 30.69 0.76
CA VAL A 91 -12.61 30.84 -0.70
C VAL A 91 -13.82 31.58 -1.26
N GLU A 92 -13.57 32.59 -2.09
CA GLU A 92 -14.58 33.26 -2.90
C GLU A 92 -14.58 32.66 -4.31
N PRO A 93 -15.70 32.05 -4.76
CA PRO A 93 -15.81 31.53 -6.11
C PRO A 93 -15.81 32.67 -7.12
N SER A 94 -15.36 32.35 -8.34
CA SER A 94 -15.21 33.31 -9.43
C SER A 94 -15.75 32.74 -10.73
N THR A 95 -15.81 33.59 -11.76
CA THR A 95 -16.28 33.20 -13.09
C THR A 95 -15.29 32.22 -13.72
N VAL A 96 -15.79 31.14 -14.31
CA VAL A 96 -14.98 30.17 -15.05
C VAL A 96 -14.85 30.60 -16.50
N PHE A 97 -13.62 30.64 -17.01
CA PHE A 97 -13.27 31.00 -18.37
C PHE A 97 -12.74 29.77 -19.13
N TYR A 98 -12.73 29.87 -20.46
CA TYR A 98 -12.33 28.78 -21.36
C TYR A 98 -11.23 29.22 -22.30
N ALA A 99 -10.17 28.43 -22.39
CA ALA A 99 -9.15 28.54 -23.42
C ALA A 99 -9.53 27.71 -24.67
N GLU A 100 -8.95 28.05 -25.82
CA GLU A 100 -9.18 27.32 -27.07
C GLU A 100 -8.59 25.89 -27.05
N ASP A 101 -7.56 25.69 -26.24
CA ASP A 101 -6.80 24.45 -26.15
C ASP A 101 -6.49 24.06 -24.68
N TRP A 102 -5.96 22.86 -24.49
CA TRP A 102 -5.63 22.32 -23.17
C TRP A 102 -4.50 23.12 -22.50
N ILE A 103 -4.76 23.59 -21.29
CA ILE A 103 -3.83 24.40 -20.50
C ILE A 103 -2.81 23.48 -19.80
N LYS A 104 -1.53 23.73 -20.05
CA LYS A 104 -0.41 22.98 -19.48
C LYS A 104 0.27 23.70 -18.32
N ALA A 105 0.28 25.02 -18.34
CA ALA A 105 0.76 25.84 -17.24
C ALA A 105 0.03 27.18 -17.19
N GLY A 106 -0.06 27.74 -16.00
CA GLY A 106 -0.52 29.10 -15.75
C GLY A 106 0.53 29.89 -14.99
N HIS A 107 0.60 31.19 -15.19
CA HIS A 107 1.56 32.07 -14.51
C HIS A 107 1.04 33.50 -14.40
N TRP A 108 1.41 34.18 -13.33
CA TRP A 108 1.02 35.56 -13.09
C TRP A 108 2.01 36.52 -13.74
N VAL A 109 1.49 37.52 -14.45
CA VAL A 109 2.30 38.53 -15.14
C VAL A 109 1.74 39.92 -14.83
N GLN A 110 2.59 40.90 -14.56
CA GLN A 110 2.18 42.29 -14.40
C GLN A 110 2.27 43.03 -15.72
N ASP A 111 1.27 43.87 -15.99
CA ASP A 111 1.32 44.84 -17.08
C ASP A 111 2.13 46.10 -16.69
N ASP A 112 2.33 47.00 -17.64
CA ASP A 112 3.06 48.26 -17.43
C ASP A 112 2.40 49.18 -16.37
N LYS A 113 1.13 48.93 -16.02
CA LYS A 113 0.35 49.65 -15.01
C LYS A 113 0.32 48.91 -13.66
N GLN A 114 1.11 47.85 -13.48
CA GLN A 114 1.17 47.02 -12.28
C GLN A 114 -0.13 46.24 -11.99
N MET A 115 -1.00 46.06 -12.99
CA MET A 115 -2.17 45.20 -12.89
C MET A 115 -1.80 43.75 -13.22
N TRP A 116 -2.36 42.82 -12.46
CA TRP A 116 -2.07 41.40 -12.62
C TRP A 116 -2.92 40.76 -13.71
N GLN A 117 -2.22 40.04 -14.60
CA GLN A 117 -2.73 39.29 -15.72
C GLN A 117 -2.34 37.82 -15.60
N VAL A 118 -3.03 36.97 -16.36
CA VAL A 118 -2.78 35.52 -16.36
C VAL A 118 -2.20 35.10 -17.71
N ALA A 119 -0.99 34.54 -17.69
CA ALA A 119 -0.40 33.86 -18.83
C ALA A 119 -0.71 32.35 -18.78
N LEU A 120 -1.18 31.79 -19.88
CA LEU A 120 -1.51 30.38 -20.05
C LEU A 120 -0.67 29.78 -21.17
N ALA A 121 0.09 28.72 -20.87
CA ALA A 121 0.76 27.92 -21.88
C ALA A 121 -0.14 26.74 -22.28
N LEU A 122 -0.39 26.59 -23.58
CA LEU A 122 -1.30 25.62 -24.16
C LEU A 122 -0.57 24.41 -24.75
N ALA A 123 -1.31 23.31 -24.95
CA ALA A 123 -0.76 22.03 -25.40
C ALA A 123 -0.13 22.07 -26.79
N HIS A 124 -0.53 22.98 -27.68
CA HIS A 124 0.09 23.16 -29.00
C HIS A 124 1.23 24.21 -29.03
N ASN A 125 1.93 24.38 -27.90
CA ASN A 125 3.09 25.28 -27.76
C ASN A 125 2.78 26.74 -28.10
N GLN A 126 1.67 27.22 -27.54
CA GLN A 126 1.12 28.56 -27.71
C GLN A 126 0.98 29.21 -26.33
N VAL A 127 1.12 30.54 -26.24
CA VAL A 127 0.88 31.29 -25.00
C VAL A 127 -0.20 32.34 -25.22
N LEU A 128 -1.18 32.34 -24.31
CA LEU A 128 -2.20 33.38 -24.19
C LEU A 128 -1.94 34.19 -22.94
N VAL A 129 -2.06 35.52 -23.02
CA VAL A 129 -2.14 36.39 -21.85
C VAL A 129 -3.54 36.97 -21.79
N MET A 130 -4.19 36.80 -20.65
CA MET A 130 -5.60 37.01 -20.43
C MET A 130 -5.84 37.99 -19.30
N ASP A 131 -6.91 38.78 -19.44
CA ASP A 131 -7.42 39.63 -18.37
C ASP A 131 -7.91 38.78 -17.20
N SER A 132 -7.33 38.98 -16.02
CA SER A 132 -7.62 38.18 -14.82
C SER A 132 -9.06 38.34 -14.31
N THR A 133 -9.73 39.44 -14.66
CA THR A 133 -11.08 39.79 -14.16
C THR A 133 -12.19 39.41 -15.14
N HIS A 134 -11.98 39.65 -16.44
CA HIS A 134 -12.99 39.49 -17.48
C HIS A 134 -12.71 38.32 -18.43
N GLY A 135 -11.51 37.72 -18.37
CA GLY A 135 -11.11 36.61 -19.22
C GLY A 135 -10.92 36.97 -20.70
N ASN A 136 -10.73 38.26 -21.02
CA ASN A 136 -10.47 38.71 -22.38
C ASN A 136 -9.01 38.42 -22.78
N SER A 137 -8.77 37.99 -24.02
CA SER A 137 -7.40 37.83 -24.53
C SER A 137 -6.74 39.19 -24.78
N ILE A 138 -5.62 39.42 -24.12
CA ILE A 138 -4.79 40.63 -24.24
C ILE A 138 -3.71 40.42 -25.30
N TYR A 139 -3.10 39.23 -25.30
CA TYR A 139 -2.01 38.88 -26.20
C TYR A 139 -2.03 37.38 -26.48
N ASN A 140 -1.63 37.02 -27.70
CA ASN A 140 -1.56 35.65 -28.17
C ASN A 140 -0.31 35.49 -29.03
N VAL A 141 0.49 34.48 -28.74
CA VAL A 141 1.69 34.15 -29.51
C VAL A 141 1.79 32.65 -29.73
N GLN A 142 2.11 32.27 -30.96
CA GLN A 142 2.42 30.91 -31.35
C GLN A 142 3.94 30.73 -31.42
N CYS A 143 4.47 29.64 -30.85
CA CYS A 143 5.85 29.27 -31.09
C CYS A 143 6.01 28.76 -32.54
N ALA A 144 7.07 29.20 -33.22
CA ALA A 144 7.41 28.77 -34.57
C ALA A 144 7.59 27.24 -34.68
N GLU A 145 8.08 26.61 -33.60
CA GLU A 145 8.08 25.16 -33.49
C GLU A 145 6.74 24.66 -32.92
N ARG A 146 5.85 24.26 -33.83
CA ARG A 146 4.55 23.68 -33.49
C ARG A 146 4.73 22.23 -33.04
N CYS A 147 4.46 21.97 -31.77
CA CYS A 147 4.57 20.63 -31.20
C CYS A 147 3.56 20.42 -30.07
N ILE A 148 3.30 19.15 -29.76
CA ILE A 148 2.44 18.77 -28.64
C ILE A 148 3.27 18.78 -27.35
N LEU A 149 2.74 19.46 -26.33
CA LEU A 149 3.32 19.57 -25.02
C LEU A 149 2.63 18.65 -24.03
N TYR A 150 3.42 17.94 -23.23
CA TYR A 150 2.93 17.22 -22.05
C TYR A 150 3.21 17.99 -20.77
N ALA A 151 4.18 18.90 -20.78
CA ALA A 151 4.48 19.81 -19.70
C ALA A 151 4.82 21.20 -20.24
N ALA A 152 4.58 22.22 -19.42
CA ALA A 152 5.08 23.57 -19.66
C ALA A 152 5.41 24.22 -18.32
N ALA A 153 6.30 25.20 -18.34
CA ALA A 153 6.50 26.15 -17.26
C ALA A 153 6.71 27.54 -17.86
N LEU A 154 6.32 28.56 -17.09
CA LEU A 154 6.46 29.96 -17.44
C LEU A 154 7.32 30.63 -16.36
N TYR A 155 8.13 31.61 -16.76
CA TYR A 155 8.95 32.41 -15.85
C TYR A 155 9.02 33.85 -16.35
N GLY A 156 9.08 34.80 -15.43
CA GLY A 156 9.10 36.24 -15.74
C GLY A 156 8.05 37.01 -14.94
N ALA A 157 8.30 38.31 -14.73
CA ALA A 157 7.41 39.18 -13.96
C ALA A 157 6.49 40.02 -14.86
N THR A 158 6.95 40.34 -16.07
CA THR A 158 6.27 41.19 -17.05
C THR A 158 6.15 40.46 -18.38
N MET A 159 5.26 40.94 -19.27
CA MET A 159 5.06 40.33 -20.58
C MET A 159 6.37 40.24 -21.37
N GLN A 160 7.18 41.31 -21.33
CA GLN A 160 8.44 41.41 -22.06
C GLN A 160 9.53 40.47 -21.53
N THR A 161 9.41 40.02 -20.28
CA THR A 161 10.35 39.08 -19.63
C THR A 161 9.82 37.64 -19.61
N LEU A 162 8.65 37.38 -20.20
CA LEU A 162 8.00 36.09 -20.10
C LEU A 162 8.72 35.06 -20.97
N VAL A 163 9.24 34.01 -20.34
CA VAL A 163 9.93 32.89 -20.95
C VAL A 163 9.13 31.62 -20.73
N VAL A 164 9.07 30.77 -21.74
CA VAL A 164 8.40 29.48 -21.73
C VAL A 164 9.44 28.38 -21.76
N ALA A 165 9.29 27.37 -20.91
CA ALA A 165 9.95 26.08 -21.05
C ALA A 165 8.91 25.01 -21.38
N ALA A 166 8.96 24.51 -22.61
CA ALA A 166 7.97 23.63 -23.20
C ALA A 166 8.50 22.18 -23.26
N GLY A 167 7.93 21.31 -22.44
CA GLY A 167 8.23 19.87 -22.40
C GLY A 167 7.44 19.11 -23.46
N THR A 168 8.14 18.64 -24.48
CA THR A 168 7.53 18.04 -25.67
C THR A 168 7.30 16.53 -25.52
N VAL A 169 6.38 16.00 -26.33
CA VAL A 169 6.25 14.54 -26.54
C VAL A 169 7.45 13.92 -27.26
N PHE A 170 8.31 14.74 -27.86
CA PHE A 170 9.50 14.34 -28.63
C PHE A 170 10.78 14.49 -27.80
N ASN A 171 10.74 14.17 -26.50
CA ASN A 171 11.92 14.07 -25.61
C ASN A 171 12.82 15.31 -25.45
N LYS A 172 12.31 16.49 -25.79
CA LYS A 172 13.03 17.76 -25.68
C LYS A 172 12.31 18.76 -24.80
N VAL A 173 13.08 19.66 -24.21
CA VAL A 173 12.58 20.90 -23.61
C VAL A 173 12.97 22.06 -24.52
N LEU A 174 11.97 22.78 -25.05
CA LEU A 174 12.17 23.98 -25.87
C LEU A 174 12.03 25.22 -24.99
N VAL A 175 12.96 26.15 -25.09
CA VAL A 175 12.94 27.41 -24.35
C VAL A 175 12.82 28.57 -25.32
N TRP A 176 11.82 29.42 -25.11
CA TRP A 176 11.52 30.54 -26.01
C TRP A 176 10.90 31.72 -25.27
N ASP A 177 11.12 32.92 -25.80
CA ASP A 177 10.60 34.17 -25.23
C ASP A 177 9.18 34.41 -25.77
N ALA A 178 8.19 34.55 -24.88
CA ALA A 178 6.78 34.70 -25.26
C ALA A 178 6.47 36.09 -25.84
N TRP A 179 7.29 37.10 -25.53
CA TRP A 179 7.11 38.42 -26.10
C TRP A 179 7.91 38.58 -27.38
N THR A 180 7.22 38.81 -28.49
CA THR A 180 7.83 39.11 -29.78
C THR A 180 7.03 40.17 -30.53
N LYS A 181 7.69 40.87 -31.45
CA LYS A 181 7.04 41.74 -32.43
C LYS A 181 6.65 41.00 -33.71
N ASP A 182 7.17 39.79 -33.89
CA ASP A 182 6.90 38.93 -35.03
C ASP A 182 5.57 38.18 -34.85
N THR A 183 5.10 37.55 -35.92
CA THR A 183 3.88 36.73 -35.86
C THR A 183 4.06 35.42 -35.08
N GLU A 184 5.31 34.92 -34.99
CA GLU A 184 5.65 33.69 -34.29
C GLU A 184 6.94 33.88 -33.47
N ALA A 185 6.96 33.31 -32.26
CA ALA A 185 8.14 33.34 -31.39
C ALA A 185 9.13 32.23 -31.72
N GLN A 186 10.41 32.57 -31.84
CA GLN A 186 11.46 31.62 -32.20
C GLN A 186 12.01 30.88 -30.96
N VAL A 187 12.41 29.63 -31.15
CA VAL A 187 13.08 28.84 -30.10
C VAL A 187 14.48 29.40 -29.86
N ARG A 188 14.76 29.77 -28.60
CA ARG A 188 16.06 30.28 -28.16
C ARG A 188 17.03 29.17 -27.81
N VAL A 189 16.55 28.12 -27.13
CA VAL A 189 17.35 26.96 -26.70
C VAL A 189 16.56 25.68 -26.85
N GLN A 190 17.20 24.65 -27.41
CA GLN A 190 16.67 23.29 -27.46
C GLN A 190 17.50 22.38 -26.54
N LEU A 191 16.92 21.97 -25.42
CA LEU A 191 17.55 21.09 -24.45
C LEU A 191 17.23 19.64 -24.82
N SER A 192 18.25 18.93 -25.31
CA SER A 192 18.12 17.56 -25.83
C SER A 192 18.85 16.58 -24.91
N GLY A 193 18.27 15.40 -24.70
CA GLY A 193 18.93 14.30 -24.00
C GLY A 193 18.00 13.39 -23.21
N HIS A 194 16.76 13.79 -22.92
CA HIS A 194 15.75 12.83 -22.48
C HIS A 194 15.51 11.77 -23.57
N GLU A 195 15.10 10.57 -23.16
CA GLU A 195 14.90 9.43 -24.07
C GLU A 195 13.42 9.17 -24.39
N GLY A 196 12.51 9.85 -23.70
CA GLY A 196 11.09 9.88 -24.05
C GLY A 196 10.37 11.10 -23.50
N VAL A 197 9.06 11.00 -23.34
CA VAL A 197 8.15 12.14 -23.13
C VAL A 197 8.50 12.91 -21.85
N VAL A 198 8.57 14.25 -21.98
CA VAL A 198 8.76 15.15 -20.84
C VAL A 198 7.40 15.41 -20.17
N PHE A 199 7.25 14.94 -18.93
CA PHE A 199 6.02 15.04 -18.14
C PHE A 199 5.98 16.21 -17.16
N GLY A 200 7.13 16.75 -16.79
CA GLY A 200 7.23 17.90 -15.89
C GLY A 200 8.39 18.80 -16.27
N VAL A 201 8.18 20.10 -16.14
CA VAL A 201 9.21 21.14 -16.34
C VAL A 201 8.99 22.21 -15.29
N ARG A 202 10.06 22.74 -14.70
CA ARG A 202 10.01 23.83 -13.72
C ARG A 202 11.27 24.68 -13.82
N PHE A 203 11.14 25.99 -13.65
CA PHE A 203 12.30 26.88 -13.48
C PHE A 203 12.80 26.85 -12.04
N SER A 204 14.11 27.04 -11.84
CA SER A 204 14.65 27.43 -10.54
C SER A 204 14.14 28.80 -10.12
N LYS A 205 14.22 29.14 -8.83
CA LYS A 205 13.74 30.43 -8.31
C LYS A 205 14.42 31.63 -8.98
N ASP A 206 15.70 31.49 -9.33
CA ASP A 206 16.49 32.51 -10.03
C ASP A 206 16.34 32.51 -11.56
N GLY A 207 15.56 31.58 -12.12
CA GLY A 207 15.32 31.45 -13.56
C GLY A 207 16.52 30.98 -14.37
N ARG A 208 17.65 30.59 -13.74
CA ARG A 208 18.88 30.18 -14.44
C ARG A 208 18.91 28.70 -14.79
N LYS A 209 18.16 27.88 -14.07
CA LYS A 209 18.08 26.44 -14.28
C LYS A 209 16.68 26.01 -14.65
N ILE A 210 16.60 24.93 -15.43
CA ILE A 210 15.37 24.20 -15.68
C ILE A 210 15.50 22.81 -15.08
N MET A 211 14.48 22.35 -14.37
CA MET A 211 14.35 20.97 -13.92
C MET A 211 13.28 20.30 -14.78
N SER A 212 13.59 19.17 -15.41
CA SER A 212 12.63 18.41 -16.21
C SER A 212 12.56 16.95 -15.77
N THR A 213 11.38 16.38 -15.88
CA THR A 213 11.06 14.99 -15.51
C THR A 213 10.44 14.25 -16.68
N SER A 214 10.75 12.98 -16.83
CA SER A 214 10.46 12.23 -18.06
C SER A 214 9.96 10.80 -17.82
N ASP A 215 9.38 10.22 -18.86
CA ASP A 215 9.01 8.81 -18.92
C ASP A 215 10.22 7.85 -18.85
N ASP A 216 11.41 8.36 -19.21
CA ASP A 216 12.71 7.68 -19.14
C ASP A 216 13.21 7.49 -17.69
N ARG A 217 12.40 7.93 -16.72
CA ARG A 217 12.61 7.77 -15.27
C ARG A 217 13.73 8.66 -14.72
N SER A 218 14.23 9.60 -15.51
CA SER A 218 15.25 10.57 -15.09
C SER A 218 14.63 11.92 -14.72
N VAL A 219 15.33 12.62 -13.83
CA VAL A 219 15.19 14.06 -13.63
C VAL A 219 16.44 14.73 -14.16
N ARG A 220 16.30 15.76 -14.97
CA ARG A 220 17.44 16.52 -15.52
C ARG A 220 17.42 17.95 -15.03
N VAL A 221 18.59 18.42 -14.61
CA VAL A 221 18.82 19.83 -14.24
C VAL A 221 19.65 20.44 -15.36
N TRP A 222 19.11 21.47 -16.01
CA TRP A 222 19.70 22.16 -17.15
C TRP A 222 20.18 23.53 -16.72
N ASN A 223 21.39 23.88 -17.10
CA ASN A 223 21.89 25.24 -16.98
C ASN A 223 21.58 26.01 -18.27
N LEU A 224 20.83 27.11 -18.18
CA LEU A 224 20.42 27.88 -19.37
C LEU A 224 21.53 28.73 -19.96
N ASP A 225 22.53 29.10 -19.16
CA ASP A 225 23.70 29.86 -19.63
C ASP A 225 24.63 28.95 -20.44
N GLU A 226 24.88 27.73 -19.94
CA GLU A 226 25.72 26.72 -20.59
C GLU A 226 24.98 25.91 -21.67
N LYS A 227 23.64 25.97 -21.68
CA LYS A 227 22.75 25.23 -22.60
C LYS A 227 22.96 23.71 -22.57
N CYS A 228 23.34 23.16 -21.43
CA CYS A 228 23.56 21.72 -21.24
C CYS A 228 22.99 21.22 -19.91
N ALA A 229 22.92 19.89 -19.77
CA ALA A 229 22.54 19.26 -18.51
C ALA A 229 23.70 19.35 -17.51
N GLU A 230 23.44 19.96 -16.36
CA GLU A 230 24.36 20.02 -15.21
C GLU A 230 24.28 18.70 -14.41
N ALA A 231 23.09 18.11 -14.32
CA ALA A 231 22.88 16.83 -13.64
C ALA A 231 21.81 15.97 -14.32
N VAL A 232 22.00 14.65 -14.28
CA VAL A 232 21.01 13.64 -14.69
C VAL A 232 20.82 12.66 -13.54
N LEU A 233 19.63 12.69 -12.95
CA LEU A 233 19.30 11.98 -11.73
C LEU A 233 18.50 10.73 -12.08
N TYR A 234 19.17 9.58 -12.00
CA TYR A 234 18.54 8.28 -12.18
C TYR A 234 18.21 7.65 -10.83
N GLY A 235 17.04 7.03 -10.76
CA GLY A 235 16.75 6.19 -9.61
C GLY A 235 15.30 5.76 -9.51
N HIS A 236 14.35 6.59 -9.96
CA HIS A 236 12.93 6.24 -9.98
C HIS A 236 12.67 4.93 -10.74
N GLY A 237 11.71 4.16 -10.25
CA GLY A 237 11.32 2.87 -10.82
C GLY A 237 10.33 2.98 -11.99
N ALA A 238 9.70 4.14 -12.16
CA ALA A 238 8.68 4.43 -13.16
C ALA A 238 8.75 5.91 -13.60
N ARG A 239 7.76 6.36 -14.39
CA ARG A 239 7.68 7.71 -14.96
C ARG A 239 7.70 8.78 -13.86
N VAL A 240 8.39 9.90 -14.10
CA VAL A 240 8.50 11.00 -13.12
C VAL A 240 7.59 12.16 -13.53
N TRP A 241 6.64 12.52 -12.67
CA TRP A 241 5.57 13.46 -12.98
C TRP A 241 5.91 14.92 -12.64
N SER A 242 6.62 15.14 -11.53
CA SER A 242 6.88 16.50 -11.02
C SER A 242 8.21 16.56 -10.27
N CYS A 243 8.78 17.75 -10.18
CA CYS A 243 9.92 18.04 -9.31
C CYS A 243 9.86 19.45 -8.73
N VAL A 244 10.57 19.71 -7.63
CA VAL A 244 10.68 21.01 -6.99
C VAL A 244 12.04 21.19 -6.35
N GLU A 245 12.58 22.40 -6.43
CA GLU A 245 13.74 22.81 -5.65
C GLU A 245 13.31 23.16 -4.22
N ALA A 246 13.90 22.49 -3.23
CA ALA A 246 13.84 22.82 -1.82
C ALA A 246 15.11 23.60 -1.41
N GLY A 247 15.08 24.35 -0.31
CA GLY A 247 16.18 25.25 0.05
C GLY A 247 17.45 24.49 0.41
N GLY A 248 18.63 24.97 -0.03
CA GLY A 248 19.95 24.40 0.32
C GLY A 248 20.51 23.36 -0.66
N ASP A 249 20.27 23.54 -1.97
CA ASP A 249 20.63 22.63 -3.08
C ASP A 249 19.84 21.31 -3.14
N TRP A 250 18.71 21.25 -2.44
CA TRP A 250 17.89 20.06 -2.40
C TRP A 250 16.87 20.06 -3.54
N LEU A 251 16.68 18.91 -4.16
CA LEU A 251 15.62 18.69 -5.15
C LEU A 251 14.71 17.58 -4.66
N VAL A 252 13.40 17.72 -4.84
CA VAL A 252 12.44 16.64 -4.61
C VAL A 252 11.69 16.32 -5.88
N SER A 253 11.63 15.05 -6.27
CA SER A 253 10.86 14.58 -7.43
C SER A 253 9.79 13.58 -7.04
N ALA A 254 8.70 13.52 -7.79
CA ALA A 254 7.53 12.67 -7.56
C ALA A 254 7.23 11.79 -8.79
N SER A 255 6.88 10.53 -8.54
CA SER A 255 6.85 9.49 -9.58
C SER A 255 5.62 8.58 -9.52
N GLU A 256 5.36 7.90 -10.63
CA GLU A 256 4.40 6.79 -10.73
C GLU A 256 4.75 5.59 -9.84
N ASP A 257 6.01 5.48 -9.41
CA ASP A 257 6.47 4.36 -8.59
C ASP A 257 6.00 4.40 -7.12
N GLY A 258 5.18 5.37 -6.74
CA GLY A 258 4.70 5.54 -5.37
C GLY A 258 5.57 6.41 -4.50
N THR A 259 6.65 6.97 -5.05
CA THR A 259 7.69 7.62 -4.24
C THR A 259 7.94 9.07 -4.60
N CYS A 260 8.29 9.84 -3.58
CA CYS A 260 9.07 11.05 -3.73
C CYS A 260 10.54 10.74 -3.45
N ARG A 261 11.46 11.33 -4.21
CA ARG A 261 12.90 11.21 -3.97
C ARG A 261 13.51 12.55 -3.68
N VAL A 262 14.38 12.57 -2.68
CA VAL A 262 15.15 13.74 -2.28
C VAL A 262 16.56 13.59 -2.85
N TRP A 263 17.04 14.62 -3.54
CA TRP A 263 18.33 14.62 -4.21
C TRP A 263 19.20 15.76 -3.71
N ARG A 264 20.50 15.49 -3.68
CA ARG A 264 21.54 16.50 -3.47
C ARG A 264 22.79 16.10 -4.24
N SER A 265 23.45 17.06 -4.86
CA SER A 265 24.74 16.85 -5.56
C SER A 265 24.77 15.70 -6.59
N GLY A 266 23.63 15.36 -7.20
CA GLY A 266 23.55 14.27 -8.18
C GLY A 266 23.10 12.91 -7.62
N GLU A 267 22.99 12.75 -6.30
CA GLU A 267 22.67 11.48 -5.66
C GLU A 267 21.31 11.50 -4.94
N THR A 268 20.71 10.31 -4.75
CA THR A 268 19.48 10.16 -3.95
C THR A 268 19.85 10.07 -2.48
N GLU A 269 19.42 11.05 -1.70
CA GLU A 269 19.64 11.15 -0.25
C GLU A 269 18.52 10.45 0.54
N ASP A 270 17.28 10.55 0.05
CA ASP A 270 16.12 9.96 0.73
C ASP A 270 15.02 9.52 -0.26
N VAL A 271 14.17 8.59 0.17
CA VAL A 271 13.04 8.04 -0.60
C VAL A 271 11.81 7.95 0.29
N TRP A 272 10.84 8.83 0.03
CA TRP A 272 9.55 8.81 0.71
C TRP A 272 8.59 7.93 -0.07
N ARG A 273 7.93 6.97 0.58
CA ARG A 273 6.84 6.16 -0.02
C ARG A 273 5.50 6.73 0.44
N LEU A 274 4.60 7.01 -0.49
CA LEU A 274 3.37 7.77 -0.23
C LEU A 274 2.11 6.97 -0.55
N CYS A 275 2.11 6.30 -1.70
CA CYS A 275 0.97 5.55 -2.19
C CYS A 275 1.48 4.41 -3.10
N PRO A 276 0.65 3.42 -3.45
CA PRO A 276 1.12 2.29 -4.26
C PRO A 276 1.42 2.65 -5.73
N LYS A 277 1.07 3.86 -6.19
CA LYS A 277 1.21 4.30 -7.59
C LYS A 277 1.50 5.80 -7.74
N ASN A 278 0.65 6.59 -8.39
CA ASN A 278 1.01 7.93 -8.83
C ASN A 278 1.18 8.93 -7.68
N VAL A 279 2.33 9.61 -7.63
CA VAL A 279 2.46 10.90 -6.93
C VAL A 279 2.54 12.00 -7.99
N TRP A 280 1.49 12.82 -8.09
CA TRP A 280 1.29 13.70 -9.24
C TRP A 280 2.05 15.02 -9.11
N ALA A 281 2.05 15.63 -7.93
CA ALA A 281 2.59 16.96 -7.73
C ALA A 281 3.34 17.10 -6.41
N VAL A 282 4.35 17.97 -6.42
CA VAL A 282 5.12 18.38 -5.25
C VAL A 282 5.26 19.90 -5.18
N ALA A 283 5.13 20.45 -3.98
CA ALA A 283 5.33 21.85 -3.68
C ALA A 283 6.34 21.99 -2.54
N ALA A 284 7.29 22.93 -2.70
CA ALA A 284 8.20 23.32 -1.64
C ALA A 284 7.66 24.56 -0.94
N HIS A 285 7.77 24.57 0.38
CA HIS A 285 7.44 25.71 1.22
C HIS A 285 8.47 26.83 1.03
N ARG A 286 8.07 28.09 1.26
CA ARG A 286 8.95 29.27 1.08
C ARG A 286 10.21 29.21 1.94
N ASN A 287 10.10 28.72 3.17
CA ASN A 287 11.24 28.47 4.08
C ASN A 287 12.30 27.49 3.53
N GLY A 288 11.99 26.73 2.47
CA GLY A 288 12.91 25.77 1.85
C GLY A 288 13.10 24.46 2.62
N CYS A 289 12.51 24.31 3.80
CA CYS A 289 12.70 23.16 4.68
C CYS A 289 11.51 22.19 4.66
N MET A 290 10.41 22.50 3.96
CA MET A 290 9.22 21.65 3.94
C MET A 290 8.76 21.39 2.51
N VAL A 291 8.34 20.16 2.24
CA VAL A 291 7.83 19.74 0.94
C VAL A 291 6.54 18.95 1.15
N ALA A 292 5.49 19.33 0.43
CA ALA A 292 4.22 18.64 0.39
C ALA A 292 4.05 17.90 -0.94
N ALA A 293 3.33 16.79 -0.92
CA ALA A 293 3.07 15.95 -2.08
C ALA A 293 1.60 15.56 -2.17
N ALA A 294 1.09 15.54 -3.40
CA ALA A 294 -0.27 15.17 -3.76
C ALA A 294 -0.27 13.82 -4.50
N CYS A 295 -1.09 12.88 -4.00
CA CYS A 295 -1.09 11.49 -4.47
C CYS A 295 -2.33 11.14 -5.29
N GLY A 296 -2.18 10.14 -6.16
CA GLY A 296 -3.22 9.62 -7.02
C GLY A 296 -4.33 8.86 -6.28
N ASN A 297 -4.12 8.47 -5.02
CA ASN A 297 -5.16 7.96 -4.13
C ASN A 297 -5.91 9.06 -3.35
N GLY A 298 -5.59 10.34 -3.61
CA GLY A 298 -6.14 11.48 -2.89
C GLY A 298 -5.42 11.81 -1.57
N ALA A 299 -4.35 11.10 -1.23
CA ALA A 299 -3.55 11.41 -0.04
C ALA A 299 -2.75 12.71 -0.24
N VAL A 300 -2.63 13.48 0.83
CA VAL A 300 -1.78 14.67 0.91
C VAL A 300 -0.87 14.51 2.11
N CYS A 301 0.44 14.54 1.86
CA CYS A 301 1.45 14.30 2.88
C CYS A 301 2.56 15.34 2.77
N MET A 302 3.28 15.54 3.88
CA MET A 302 4.32 16.56 3.97
C MET A 302 5.51 16.09 4.79
N TRP A 303 6.70 16.53 4.40
CA TRP A 303 7.97 16.21 5.03
C TRP A 303 8.79 17.46 5.31
N THR A 304 9.70 17.34 6.27
CA THR A 304 10.78 18.30 6.46
C THR A 304 12.02 17.83 5.70
N VAL A 305 12.57 18.67 4.83
CA VAL A 305 13.83 18.46 4.12
C VAL A 305 14.94 19.15 4.91
N GLY A 306 16.02 18.43 5.21
CA GLY A 306 17.22 19.02 5.81
C GLY A 306 17.09 19.41 7.30
N GLY A 307 16.23 18.75 8.08
CA GLY A 307 16.11 18.97 9.52
C GLY A 307 17.46 18.89 10.25
N ARG A 308 17.70 19.79 11.21
CA ARG A 308 18.91 19.85 12.06
C ARG A 308 19.10 18.55 12.86
N GLN A 309 19.77 17.57 12.28
CA GLN A 309 20.95 16.93 12.86
C GLN A 309 21.85 16.49 11.71
N ARG A 310 23.14 16.81 11.85
CA ARG A 310 24.22 16.45 10.94
C ARG A 310 24.04 15.02 10.40
N ILE A 311 23.75 14.92 9.12
CA ILE A 311 24.34 13.86 8.31
C ILE A 311 25.62 14.51 7.77
N GLU A 312 26.71 14.37 8.54
CA GLU A 312 28.02 14.31 7.89
C GLU A 312 27.89 13.10 6.95
N ARG A 313 27.89 13.39 5.64
CA ARG A 313 27.90 12.48 4.48
C ARG A 313 27.60 10.99 4.75
N ILE A 314 26.64 10.43 3.99
CA ILE A 314 26.56 8.96 3.79
C ILE A 314 27.84 8.40 3.11
N ASP A 315 28.71 9.28 2.56
CA ASP A 315 30.07 8.93 2.11
C ASP A 315 31.09 8.74 3.24
N ASP A 316 30.83 9.21 4.46
CA ASP A 316 31.64 8.90 5.63
C ASP A 316 31.17 7.58 6.26
N LEU A 317 31.07 6.53 5.42
CA LEU A 317 31.02 5.16 5.93
C LEU A 317 32.32 4.94 6.71
N ASP A 318 32.22 4.85 8.02
CA ASP A 318 33.32 4.38 8.86
C ASP A 318 33.73 3.01 8.32
N THR A 319 34.87 3.02 7.63
CA THR A 319 35.41 1.86 6.93
C THR A 319 36.41 1.22 7.86
N ILE A 320 35.97 0.15 8.51
CA ILE A 320 36.77 -0.65 9.43
C ILE A 320 37.52 -1.69 8.58
N ALA A 321 38.75 -1.35 8.21
CA ALA A 321 39.70 -2.28 7.60
C ALA A 321 40.41 -3.09 8.69
N LEU A 322 40.64 -4.38 8.42
CA LEU A 322 41.50 -5.19 9.29
C LEU A 322 42.89 -4.53 9.38
N PRO A 323 43.51 -4.54 10.57
CA PRO A 323 44.82 -3.94 10.78
C PRO A 323 45.86 -4.68 9.93
N ASP A 324 46.81 -3.94 9.36
CA ASP A 324 47.91 -4.52 8.61
C ASP A 324 48.74 -5.43 9.55
N PRO A 325 48.95 -6.72 9.20
CA PRO A 325 49.77 -7.63 10.00
C PRO A 325 51.15 -7.07 10.35
N GLU A 326 51.69 -6.18 9.51
CA GLU A 326 53.04 -5.66 9.64
C GLU A 326 53.21 -4.49 10.61
N GLN A 327 52.14 -3.78 11.03
CA GLN A 327 52.32 -2.46 11.67
C GLN A 327 51.55 -2.17 12.98
N THR A 328 50.56 -2.95 13.42
CA THR A 328 49.68 -2.48 14.53
C THR A 328 49.28 -3.47 15.63
N LEU A 329 49.35 -4.79 15.44
CA LEU A 329 49.12 -5.79 16.51
C LEU A 329 50.28 -6.77 16.68
N ASN A 330 50.48 -7.25 17.90
CA ASN A 330 51.36 -8.39 18.18
C ASN A 330 50.65 -9.68 17.78
N TRP A 331 50.79 -10.05 16.50
CA TRP A 331 50.32 -11.32 15.98
C TRP A 331 51.19 -12.48 16.53
N PRO A 332 50.62 -13.63 16.93
CA PRO A 332 51.36 -14.70 17.60
C PRO A 332 52.42 -15.41 16.73
N ASP A 333 52.35 -15.27 15.41
CA ASP A 333 53.26 -15.90 14.44
C ASP A 333 54.17 -14.85 13.80
N ARG A 334 55.03 -14.18 14.57
CA ARG A 334 56.07 -13.29 14.00
C ARG A 334 57.30 -14.04 13.49
N ASP A 335 57.56 -15.25 14.00
CA ASP A 335 58.74 -16.04 13.65
C ASP A 335 58.38 -17.20 12.71
N MET A 336 58.20 -16.96 11.40
CA MET A 336 58.23 -18.04 10.38
C MET A 336 58.50 -17.56 8.94
N ASP A 337 59.25 -18.41 8.24
CA ASP A 337 59.94 -18.34 6.94
C ASP A 337 59.29 -17.46 5.82
N PRO A 338 60.02 -16.50 5.22
CA PRO A 338 59.56 -15.65 4.12
C PRO A 338 59.25 -16.38 2.79
N ALA A 339 59.60 -17.66 2.64
CA ALA A 339 59.61 -18.34 1.34
C ALA A 339 58.29 -19.04 0.92
N SER A 340 57.15 -18.80 1.59
CA SER A 340 55.84 -19.39 1.21
C SER A 340 54.92 -18.36 0.55
N ASP A 341 54.92 -18.33 -0.79
CA ASP A 341 54.16 -17.43 -1.66
C ASP A 341 52.66 -17.84 -1.82
N SER A 342 52.09 -18.48 -0.79
CA SER A 342 50.71 -19.00 -0.82
C SER A 342 49.92 -18.71 0.46
N ARG A 343 50.16 -17.57 1.12
CA ARG A 343 49.33 -17.14 2.26
C ARG A 343 48.01 -16.56 1.74
N GLU A 344 46.88 -17.22 2.02
CA GLU A 344 45.55 -16.60 1.86
C GLU A 344 45.48 -15.35 2.76
N ARG A 345 45.13 -14.20 2.17
CA ARG A 345 45.00 -12.94 2.91
C ARG A 345 43.92 -13.06 3.99
N GLU A 346 44.19 -12.54 5.19
CA GLU A 346 43.22 -12.54 6.27
C GLU A 346 42.00 -11.66 5.94
N PHE A 347 40.79 -12.18 6.17
CA PHE A 347 39.55 -11.47 5.87
C PHE A 347 38.48 -11.69 6.95
N ILE A 348 37.52 -10.77 6.99
CA ILE A 348 36.39 -10.79 7.94
C ILE A 348 35.44 -11.93 7.59
N ARG A 349 35.31 -12.91 8.49
CA ARG A 349 34.42 -14.07 8.30
C ARG A 349 33.09 -13.93 9.04
N GLY A 350 33.09 -13.21 10.15
CA GLY A 350 31.90 -12.82 10.90
C GLY A 350 32.20 -11.59 11.74
N PHE A 351 31.17 -10.84 12.10
CA PHE A 351 31.31 -9.73 13.03
C PHE A 351 30.08 -9.61 13.92
N ALA A 352 30.27 -8.98 15.08
CA ALA A 352 29.22 -8.56 15.97
C ALA A 352 29.40 -7.07 16.29
N LEU A 353 28.39 -6.25 16.05
CA LEU A 353 28.39 -4.84 16.41
C LEU A 353 27.94 -4.65 17.86
N THR A 354 28.63 -3.75 18.54
CA THR A 354 28.22 -3.14 19.80
C THR A 354 28.05 -1.64 19.58
N TRP A 355 27.49 -0.92 20.56
CA TRP A 355 27.31 0.53 20.44
C TRP A 355 28.63 1.33 20.39
N ASP A 356 29.74 0.78 20.84
CA ASP A 356 31.05 1.45 20.96
C ASP A 356 32.20 0.67 20.31
N SER A 357 31.93 -0.54 19.80
CA SER A 357 32.94 -1.42 19.23
C SER A 357 32.36 -2.38 18.19
N ALA A 358 33.24 -2.98 17.39
CA ALA A 358 32.91 -4.10 16.53
C ALA A 358 33.82 -5.29 16.89
N LEU A 359 33.21 -6.42 17.26
CA LEU A 359 33.91 -7.68 17.40
C LEU A 359 34.00 -8.34 16.03
N VAL A 360 35.17 -8.81 15.63
CA VAL A 360 35.44 -9.39 14.32
C VAL A 360 36.10 -10.75 14.49
N VAL A 361 35.58 -11.74 13.77
CA VAL A 361 36.15 -13.08 13.66
C VAL A 361 36.73 -13.26 12.27
N THR A 362 37.99 -13.68 12.20
CA THR A 362 38.73 -13.82 10.93
C THR A 362 38.76 -15.26 10.43
N ASN A 363 39.11 -15.46 9.15
CA ASN A 363 39.26 -16.80 8.55
C ASN A 363 40.34 -17.67 9.21
N HIS A 364 41.35 -17.06 9.82
CA HIS A 364 42.40 -17.73 10.60
C HIS A 364 42.00 -18.05 12.05
N GLY A 365 40.79 -17.64 12.48
CA GLY A 365 40.27 -17.95 13.81
C GLY A 365 40.74 -16.98 14.91
N HIS A 366 41.08 -15.74 14.55
CA HIS A 366 41.31 -14.67 15.51
C HIS A 366 39.99 -13.98 15.90
N ILE A 367 39.91 -13.54 17.14
CA ILE A 367 38.84 -12.68 17.66
C ILE A 367 39.45 -11.33 17.96
N LEU A 368 39.05 -10.32 17.19
CA LEU A 368 39.52 -8.95 17.28
C LEU A 368 38.39 -8.04 17.75
N ARG A 369 38.71 -7.01 18.52
CA ARG A 369 37.79 -5.93 18.89
C ARG A 369 38.30 -4.62 18.32
N HIS A 370 37.49 -3.96 17.52
CA HIS A 370 37.71 -2.59 17.05
C HIS A 370 36.92 -1.63 17.93
N SER A 371 37.56 -0.63 18.51
CA SER A 371 36.90 0.43 19.29
C SER A 371 36.65 1.63 18.38
N THR A 372 35.39 2.05 18.27
CA THR A 372 35.02 3.15 17.36
C THR A 372 35.44 4.51 17.90
N ALA A 373 35.55 4.67 19.23
CA ALA A 373 35.88 5.95 19.88
C ALA A 373 37.32 6.43 19.61
N ASN A 374 38.27 5.51 19.43
CA ASN A 374 39.70 5.79 19.26
C ASN A 374 40.29 5.10 18.02
N ASN A 375 39.44 4.47 17.20
CA ASN A 375 39.82 3.73 16.00
C ASN A 375 40.96 2.71 16.23
N SER A 376 40.95 2.03 17.38
CA SER A 376 42.00 1.07 17.76
C SER A 376 41.52 -0.38 17.69
N TRP A 377 42.45 -1.27 17.36
CA TRP A 377 42.22 -2.70 17.35
C TRP A 377 42.87 -3.39 18.54
N HIS A 378 42.17 -4.34 19.15
CA HIS A 378 42.65 -5.17 20.25
C HIS A 378 42.44 -6.65 19.93
N MET A 379 43.48 -7.46 20.10
CA MET A 379 43.38 -8.92 20.00
C MET A 379 42.72 -9.46 21.27
N VAL A 380 41.51 -10.00 21.16
CA VAL A 380 40.81 -10.64 22.29
C VAL A 380 41.29 -12.08 22.46
N ALA A 381 41.40 -12.80 21.35
CA ALA A 381 41.98 -14.14 21.32
C ALA A 381 42.61 -14.44 19.96
N ALA A 382 43.71 -15.18 19.95
CA ALA A 382 44.41 -15.54 18.74
C ALA A 382 44.35 -17.05 18.47
N LYS A 383 43.97 -17.44 17.23
CA LYS A 383 43.78 -18.84 16.81
C LYS A 383 43.00 -19.67 17.83
N TYR A 384 41.84 -19.16 18.24
CA TYR A 384 41.08 -19.75 19.33
C TYR A 384 40.31 -21.00 18.84
N GLY A 385 40.73 -22.17 19.30
CA GLY A 385 40.03 -23.44 19.07
C GLY A 385 39.83 -23.79 17.58
N ALA A 386 38.64 -24.31 17.24
CA ALA A 386 38.27 -24.76 15.90
C ALA A 386 37.66 -23.65 15.00
N LEU A 387 37.92 -22.36 15.30
CA LEU A 387 37.41 -21.24 14.49
C LEU A 387 38.04 -21.19 13.08
N SER A 388 39.23 -21.78 12.91
CA SER A 388 39.93 -21.90 11.61
C SER A 388 39.23 -22.90 10.70
N GLY A 389 38.17 -22.44 10.03
CA GLY A 389 37.42 -23.24 9.04
C GLY A 389 35.94 -22.90 8.99
N TYR A 390 35.34 -22.52 10.12
CA TYR A 390 33.92 -22.17 10.23
C TYR A 390 33.66 -21.39 11.53
N ALA A 391 32.99 -20.25 11.43
CA ALA A 391 32.53 -19.47 12.58
C ALA A 391 31.20 -18.80 12.24
N MET A 392 30.19 -19.01 13.07
CA MET A 392 28.96 -18.23 13.05
C MET A 392 28.94 -17.26 14.20
N VAL A 393 28.61 -16.00 13.92
CA VAL A 393 28.57 -14.93 14.92
C VAL A 393 27.16 -14.40 14.97
N ALA A 394 26.60 -14.32 16.18
CA ALA A 394 25.41 -13.53 16.48
C ALA A 394 25.75 -12.54 17.59
N ALA A 395 24.98 -11.46 17.70
CA ALA A 395 25.09 -10.55 18.83
C ALA A 395 23.71 -10.19 19.37
N GLU A 396 23.72 -9.76 20.62
CA GLU A 396 22.53 -9.25 21.30
C GLU A 396 22.05 -7.97 20.60
N SER A 397 20.74 -7.83 20.41
CA SER A 397 20.17 -6.84 19.49
C SER A 397 19.85 -5.46 20.10
N LYS A 398 19.65 -5.34 21.42
CA LYS A 398 19.29 -4.08 22.10
C LYS A 398 20.49 -3.22 22.46
N ALA A 399 21.63 -3.79 22.84
CA ALA A 399 22.83 -3.06 23.23
C ALA A 399 24.11 -3.60 22.58
N GLY A 400 24.07 -4.83 22.04
CA GLY A 400 25.24 -5.49 21.45
C GLY A 400 26.35 -5.75 22.45
N LYS A 401 26.06 -5.78 23.76
CA LYS A 401 27.10 -5.94 24.80
C LYS A 401 27.79 -7.31 24.71
N VAL A 402 27.05 -8.33 24.28
CA VAL A 402 27.51 -9.73 24.21
C VAL A 402 27.36 -10.25 22.80
N ALA A 403 28.42 -10.87 22.29
CA ALA A 403 28.44 -11.62 21.05
C ALA A 403 28.54 -13.11 21.34
N ALA A 404 27.85 -13.93 20.55
CA ALA A 404 27.92 -15.38 20.61
C ALA A 404 28.60 -15.93 19.36
N VAL A 405 29.55 -16.86 19.52
CA VAL A 405 30.28 -17.50 18.41
C VAL A 405 30.11 -19.01 18.48
N GLY A 406 29.54 -19.60 17.43
CA GLY A 406 29.36 -21.04 17.28
C GLY A 406 30.52 -21.67 16.50
N MET A 407 31.08 -22.76 17.03
CA MET A 407 32.23 -23.46 16.47
C MET A 407 31.85 -24.79 15.78
N ARG A 408 32.79 -25.32 14.98
CA ARG A 408 32.60 -26.58 14.24
C ARG A 408 32.56 -27.82 15.12
N ASP A 409 33.16 -27.74 16.30
CA ASP A 409 33.21 -28.82 17.29
C ASP A 409 31.98 -28.86 18.21
N GLY A 410 31.01 -27.94 18.04
CA GLY A 410 29.79 -27.87 18.86
C GLY A 410 29.92 -26.98 20.11
N THR A 411 31.06 -26.33 20.30
CA THR A 411 31.25 -25.34 21.35
C THR A 411 30.63 -24.00 20.98
N VAL A 412 30.08 -23.31 21.97
CA VAL A 412 29.57 -21.93 21.84
C VAL A 412 30.35 -21.02 22.78
N LEU A 413 30.82 -19.90 22.24
CA LEU A 413 31.53 -18.85 22.96
C LEU A 413 30.59 -17.67 23.19
N LEU A 414 30.62 -17.07 24.37
CA LEU A 414 30.09 -15.74 24.62
C LEU A 414 31.24 -14.78 24.90
N VAL A 415 31.24 -13.67 24.18
CA VAL A 415 32.27 -12.64 24.25
C VAL A 415 31.62 -11.34 24.73
N CYS A 416 32.10 -10.78 25.84
CA CYS A 416 31.71 -9.48 26.35
C CYS A 416 32.98 -8.68 26.66
N GLY A 417 33.13 -7.52 26.02
CA GLY A 417 34.37 -6.75 26.09
C GLY A 417 35.59 -7.57 25.64
N ASN A 418 36.51 -7.85 26.56
CA ASN A 418 37.73 -8.64 26.29
C ASN A 418 37.68 -10.04 26.95
N SER A 419 36.53 -10.44 27.48
CA SER A 419 36.36 -11.68 28.22
C SER A 419 35.56 -12.69 27.41
N ILE A 420 35.96 -13.96 27.49
CA ILE A 420 35.34 -15.08 26.77
C ILE A 420 34.83 -16.10 27.79
N ARG A 421 33.58 -16.54 27.63
CA ARG A 421 33.02 -17.73 28.27
C ARG A 421 32.73 -18.77 27.19
N ASN A 422 32.87 -20.05 27.50
CA ASN A 422 32.58 -21.13 26.57
C ASN A 422 31.75 -22.23 27.22
N ALA A 423 30.99 -22.95 26.41
CA ALA A 423 30.30 -24.18 26.79
C ALA A 423 30.24 -25.15 25.61
N GLN A 424 30.48 -26.43 25.88
CA GLN A 424 30.26 -27.51 24.92
C GLN A 424 28.78 -27.90 24.95
N LEU A 425 28.00 -27.46 23.97
CA LEU A 425 26.55 -27.71 23.93
C LEU A 425 26.14 -28.83 22.98
N HIS A 426 26.90 -28.98 21.89
CA HIS A 426 26.62 -29.91 20.80
C HIS A 426 27.79 -30.84 20.56
N THR A 427 27.56 -31.95 19.87
CA THR A 427 28.62 -32.85 19.38
C THR A 427 28.93 -32.62 17.90
N CYS A 428 28.05 -31.90 17.19
CA CYS A 428 28.22 -31.51 15.79
C CYS A 428 28.42 -29.98 15.65
N SER A 429 28.81 -29.56 14.45
CA SER A 429 28.98 -28.13 14.11
C SER A 429 27.70 -27.34 14.33
N VAL A 430 27.82 -26.17 14.97
CA VAL A 430 26.71 -25.23 15.17
C VAL A 430 26.31 -24.60 13.82
N GLN A 431 25.06 -24.77 13.38
CA GLN A 431 24.51 -24.21 12.13
C GLN A 431 23.72 -22.93 12.30
N TRP A 432 23.21 -22.68 13.51
CA TRP A 432 22.43 -21.49 13.78
C TRP A 432 22.52 -21.17 15.26
N LEU A 433 22.59 -19.88 15.59
CA LEU A 433 22.56 -19.44 16.97
C LEU A 433 21.97 -18.03 17.07
N THR A 434 21.36 -17.73 18.20
CA THR A 434 20.94 -16.38 18.57
C THR A 434 21.18 -16.16 20.06
N VAL A 435 21.40 -14.90 20.42
CA VAL A 435 21.55 -14.46 21.82
C VAL A 435 20.64 -13.27 22.06
N THR A 436 19.86 -13.31 23.13
CA THR A 436 18.92 -12.24 23.51
C THR A 436 19.09 -11.91 24.98
N GLN A 437 19.08 -10.63 25.33
CA GLN A 437 19.13 -10.21 26.72
C GLN A 437 17.75 -10.39 27.37
N ARG A 438 17.71 -11.13 28.49
CA ARG A 438 16.50 -11.29 29.31
C ARG A 438 16.38 -10.19 30.34
N SER A 439 17.46 -9.95 31.09
CA SER A 439 17.59 -8.91 32.11
C SER A 439 19.07 -8.50 32.24
N ASP A 440 19.40 -7.63 33.20
CA ASP A 440 20.79 -7.23 33.42
C ASP A 440 21.68 -8.45 33.71
N ASN A 441 22.73 -8.61 32.91
CA ASN A 441 23.69 -9.73 32.95
C ASN A 441 23.12 -11.14 32.68
N VAL A 442 21.86 -11.28 32.26
CA VAL A 442 21.24 -12.58 31.96
C VAL A 442 20.86 -12.68 30.49
N TYR A 443 21.34 -13.74 29.83
CA TYR A 443 21.21 -13.94 28.39
C TYR A 443 20.60 -15.30 28.06
N ASP A 444 19.63 -15.30 27.16
CA ASP A 444 19.11 -16.48 26.51
C ASP A 444 19.93 -16.80 25.26
N VAL A 445 20.45 -18.02 25.18
CA VAL A 445 21.24 -18.50 24.05
C VAL A 445 20.55 -19.71 23.45
N ILE A 446 20.11 -19.59 22.20
CA ILE A 446 19.51 -20.69 21.44
C ILE A 446 20.49 -21.12 20.37
N THR A 447 20.75 -22.41 20.28
CA THR A 447 21.75 -22.98 19.37
C THR A 447 21.20 -24.20 18.67
N VAL A 448 21.58 -24.38 17.40
CA VAL A 448 21.16 -25.50 16.56
C VAL A 448 22.39 -26.08 15.87
N ASP A 449 22.55 -27.39 15.88
CA ASP A 449 23.67 -28.08 15.21
C ASP A 449 23.31 -28.69 13.83
N ASN A 450 24.30 -29.27 13.15
CA ASN A 450 24.13 -29.97 11.86
C ASN A 450 23.16 -31.17 11.93
N SER A 451 23.01 -31.80 13.09
CA SER A 451 22.06 -32.90 13.29
C SER A 451 20.62 -32.40 13.46
N GLY A 452 20.48 -31.10 13.74
CA GLY A 452 19.28 -30.36 14.06
C GLY A 452 18.87 -30.48 15.53
N ASP A 453 19.80 -30.81 16.42
CA ASP A 453 19.60 -30.70 17.87
C ASP A 453 19.48 -29.22 18.25
N ILE A 454 18.44 -28.88 19.02
CA ILE A 454 18.12 -27.49 19.39
C ILE A 454 18.25 -27.38 20.91
N VAL A 455 19.12 -26.47 21.37
CA VAL A 455 19.42 -26.28 22.79
C VAL A 455 19.13 -24.83 23.19
N TRP A 456 18.30 -24.65 24.21
CA TRP A 456 18.06 -23.38 24.87
C TRP A 456 18.84 -23.33 26.19
N SER A 457 19.76 -22.38 26.31
CA SER A 457 20.57 -22.13 27.50
C SER A 457 20.31 -20.75 28.09
N LEU A 458 20.43 -20.64 29.40
CA LEU A 458 20.45 -19.40 30.16
C LEU A 458 21.87 -19.17 30.67
N VAL A 459 22.42 -17.99 30.43
CA VAL A 459 23.77 -17.64 30.87
C VAL A 459 23.74 -16.36 31.67
N THR A 460 24.21 -16.44 32.91
CA THR A 460 24.51 -15.27 33.72
C THR A 460 25.99 -14.93 33.60
N TRP A 461 26.31 -13.66 33.37
CA TRP A 461 27.71 -13.26 33.16
C TRP A 461 28.61 -13.53 34.39
N ASP A 462 28.03 -13.55 35.59
CA ASP A 462 28.79 -13.64 36.86
C ASP A 462 28.71 -15.02 37.54
N ALA A 463 27.84 -15.95 37.11
CA ALA A 463 27.63 -17.22 37.81
C ALA A 463 27.79 -18.49 36.93
N VAL A 464 26.82 -18.87 36.08
CA VAL A 464 26.75 -20.23 35.50
C VAL A 464 26.14 -20.24 34.08
N TRP A 465 26.64 -21.14 33.21
CA TRP A 465 25.98 -21.52 31.96
C TRP A 465 25.08 -22.73 32.20
N GLN A 466 23.78 -22.57 32.01
CA GLN A 466 22.80 -23.63 32.29
C GLN A 466 21.99 -23.96 31.04
N VAL A 467 21.86 -25.24 30.71
CA VAL A 467 20.91 -25.70 29.70
C VAL A 467 19.52 -25.73 30.32
N VAL A 468 18.62 -24.87 29.83
CA VAL A 468 17.23 -24.77 30.28
C VAL A 468 16.42 -25.92 29.71
N ALA A 469 16.51 -26.11 28.39
CA ALA A 469 15.75 -27.14 27.70
C ALA A 469 16.43 -27.60 26.41
N ARG A 470 16.16 -28.86 26.04
CA ARG A 470 16.38 -29.38 24.68
C ARG A 470 15.04 -29.37 23.96
N ILE A 471 14.97 -28.81 22.76
CA ILE A 471 13.70 -28.59 22.06
C ILE A 471 13.45 -29.75 21.11
N GLU A 472 12.27 -30.39 21.23
CA GLU A 472 11.91 -31.45 20.28
C GLU A 472 11.51 -30.85 18.93
N ARG A 473 11.97 -31.51 17.86
CA ARG A 473 11.61 -31.18 16.49
C ARG A 473 10.30 -31.88 16.10
N PRO A 474 9.25 -31.14 15.72
CA PRO A 474 7.95 -31.73 15.37
C PRO A 474 7.97 -32.50 14.04
N THR A 475 8.89 -32.14 13.13
CA THR A 475 8.97 -32.74 11.78
C THR A 475 10.40 -33.03 11.40
N ALA A 476 10.63 -34.20 10.80
CA ALA A 476 11.93 -34.58 10.25
C ALA A 476 12.30 -33.62 9.10
N GLY A 477 13.39 -32.87 9.27
CA GLY A 477 13.85 -31.88 8.29
C GLY A 477 13.46 -30.43 8.57
N MET A 478 12.79 -30.12 9.69
CA MET A 478 12.58 -28.75 10.14
C MET A 478 13.93 -28.04 10.32
N ARG A 479 14.16 -26.98 9.55
CA ARG A 479 15.32 -26.08 9.72
C ARG A 479 14.87 -24.80 10.40
N VAL A 480 15.53 -24.48 11.51
CA VAL A 480 15.35 -23.22 12.23
C VAL A 480 15.92 -22.08 11.39
N ALA A 481 15.12 -21.05 11.18
CA ALA A 481 15.52 -19.83 10.48
C ALA A 481 15.55 -18.62 11.41
N SER A 482 14.73 -18.61 12.46
CA SER A 482 14.70 -17.56 13.46
C SER A 482 14.17 -18.11 14.79
N ALA A 483 14.54 -17.48 15.91
CA ALA A 483 14.02 -17.83 17.22
C ALA A 483 13.99 -16.61 18.15
N ALA A 484 13.00 -16.55 19.04
CA ALA A 484 12.85 -15.50 20.05
C ALA A 484 12.29 -16.06 21.36
N VAL A 485 12.70 -15.47 22.48
CA VAL A 485 12.26 -15.83 23.84
C VAL A 485 11.57 -14.62 24.46
N SER A 486 10.47 -14.84 25.17
CA SER A 486 9.80 -13.79 25.93
C SER A 486 10.63 -13.33 27.12
N HIS A 487 10.48 -12.08 27.55
CA HIS A 487 11.26 -11.52 28.65
C HIS A 487 10.99 -12.20 30.00
N ASP A 488 9.81 -12.79 30.20
CA ASP A 488 9.45 -13.61 31.36
C ASP A 488 10.01 -15.04 31.30
N GLY A 489 10.60 -15.43 30.15
CA GLY A 489 11.17 -16.74 29.90
C GLY A 489 10.15 -17.87 29.77
N GLN A 490 8.86 -17.59 29.63
CA GLN A 490 7.83 -18.62 29.50
C GLN A 490 7.62 -19.10 28.05
N TRP A 491 7.92 -18.26 27.06
CA TRP A 491 7.59 -18.53 25.67
C TRP A 491 8.83 -18.55 24.79
N LEU A 492 8.96 -19.62 24.00
CA LEU A 492 9.95 -19.73 22.94
C LEU A 492 9.21 -19.85 21.60
N VAL A 493 9.53 -18.97 20.66
CA VAL A 493 8.97 -18.98 19.31
C VAL A 493 10.09 -19.29 18.31
N ILE A 494 9.83 -20.21 17.39
CA ILE A 494 10.76 -20.63 16.34
C ILE A 494 10.11 -20.45 14.98
N GLY A 495 10.77 -19.69 14.10
CA GLY A 495 10.43 -19.60 12.69
C GLY A 495 11.19 -20.63 11.87
N SER A 496 10.51 -21.29 10.92
CA SER A 496 11.10 -22.33 10.08
C SER A 496 11.39 -21.90 8.64
N ALA A 497 12.32 -22.62 8.00
CA ALA A 497 12.63 -22.43 6.59
C ALA A 497 11.46 -22.68 5.63
N ILE A 498 10.47 -23.48 6.05
CA ILE A 498 9.29 -23.85 5.27
C ILE A 498 8.09 -22.92 5.49
N GLY A 499 8.26 -21.83 6.24
CA GLY A 499 7.22 -20.80 6.42
C GLY A 499 6.26 -21.01 7.58
N SER A 500 6.52 -21.99 8.46
CA SER A 500 5.73 -22.25 9.66
C SER A 500 6.33 -21.60 10.91
N VAL A 501 5.47 -21.19 11.84
CA VAL A 501 5.82 -20.66 13.18
C VAL A 501 5.52 -21.72 14.23
N TYR A 502 6.48 -22.02 15.09
CA TYR A 502 6.38 -23.00 16.17
C TYR A 502 6.46 -22.27 17.50
N VAL A 503 5.54 -22.58 18.41
CA VAL A 503 5.47 -21.98 19.74
C VAL A 503 5.65 -23.07 20.78
N TYR A 504 6.49 -22.79 21.77
CA TYR A 504 6.83 -23.65 22.88
C TYR A 504 6.55 -22.89 24.17
N LYS A 505 5.95 -23.56 25.14
CA LYS A 505 5.63 -23.02 26.46
C LYS A 505 6.47 -23.74 27.52
N HIS A 506 7.24 -22.99 28.27
CA HIS A 506 8.01 -23.46 29.42
C HIS A 506 7.32 -23.00 30.71
N GLY A 507 7.32 -23.84 31.75
CA GLY A 507 6.73 -23.50 33.05
C GLY A 507 7.41 -22.30 33.73
N ASP A 508 6.73 -21.72 34.73
CA ASP A 508 7.15 -20.51 35.45
C ASP A 508 8.63 -20.53 35.88
N LEU A 509 9.47 -19.71 35.26
CA LEU A 509 10.88 -19.46 35.65
C LEU A 509 10.99 -18.43 36.78
N LYS A 510 9.89 -18.07 37.47
CA LYS A 510 9.82 -16.98 38.47
C LYS A 510 10.60 -17.22 39.77
N THR A 511 11.24 -18.38 39.93
CA THR A 511 12.07 -18.70 41.11
C THR A 511 13.47 -19.14 40.70
N ILE A 512 14.28 -18.20 40.21
CA ILE A 512 15.75 -18.39 40.09
C ILE A 512 16.46 -17.43 41.05
N ASP A 513 16.17 -17.58 42.34
CA ASP A 513 17.06 -17.15 43.45
C ASP A 513 17.63 -18.37 44.21
N GLY A 514 17.49 -19.56 43.64
CA GLY A 514 18.01 -20.80 44.22
C GLY A 514 18.33 -21.80 43.14
N LEU A 515 19.63 -21.96 42.89
CA LEU A 515 20.22 -23.00 42.04
C LEU A 515 19.53 -24.36 42.28
N ARG A 516 18.93 -24.93 41.23
CA ARG A 516 18.58 -26.35 41.19
C ARG A 516 19.30 -27.03 40.03
N THR A 517 19.93 -28.15 40.39
CA THR A 517 20.65 -29.09 39.53
C THR A 517 19.71 -30.16 38.96
N ASP A 518 20.03 -30.62 37.75
CA ASP A 518 19.94 -32.02 37.27
C ASP A 518 18.73 -32.60 36.51
N THR A 519 17.83 -31.83 35.89
CA THR A 519 17.05 -32.39 34.76
C THR A 519 16.91 -31.41 33.61
N THR A 520 17.61 -31.68 32.50
CA THR A 520 17.36 -30.99 31.23
C THR A 520 15.98 -31.39 30.73
N THR A 521 15.02 -30.48 30.75
CA THR A 521 13.66 -30.74 30.26
C THR A 521 13.66 -30.80 28.74
N VAL A 522 12.95 -31.77 28.15
CA VAL A 522 12.67 -31.79 26.71
C VAL A 522 11.38 -31.02 26.48
N LEU A 523 11.45 -29.87 25.79
CA LEU A 523 10.26 -29.07 25.48
C LEU A 523 9.58 -29.59 24.21
N GLN A 524 8.31 -29.93 24.38
CA GLN A 524 7.39 -30.32 23.33
C GLN A 524 6.77 -29.08 22.68
N VAL A 525 6.41 -29.19 21.41
CA VAL A 525 5.74 -28.08 20.71
C VAL A 525 4.38 -27.82 21.33
N ALA A 526 4.16 -26.57 21.75
CA ALA A 526 2.88 -26.15 22.31
C ALA A 526 1.90 -25.79 21.19
N CYS A 527 2.31 -25.12 20.12
CA CYS A 527 1.44 -24.83 18.99
C CYS A 527 2.25 -24.66 17.70
N VAL A 528 1.64 -24.96 16.55
CA VAL A 528 2.25 -24.75 15.23
C VAL A 528 1.31 -23.97 14.35
N TRP A 529 1.74 -22.83 13.82
CA TRP A 529 1.08 -22.21 12.68
C TRP A 529 1.74 -22.66 11.37
N PRO A 530 1.11 -23.53 10.56
CA PRO A 530 1.71 -23.99 9.32
C PRO A 530 1.62 -22.90 8.25
N GLN A 531 2.69 -22.73 7.46
CA GLN A 531 2.69 -21.87 6.26
C GLN A 531 2.23 -20.40 6.53
N ALA A 532 2.54 -19.84 7.70
CA ALA A 532 2.31 -18.41 8.01
C ALA A 532 2.81 -17.48 6.89
N HIS A 533 3.92 -17.84 6.26
CA HIS A 533 4.55 -17.12 5.13
C HIS A 533 4.54 -17.94 3.83
N GLY A 534 3.55 -18.82 3.66
CA GLY A 534 3.50 -19.77 2.54
C GLY A 534 4.77 -20.63 2.48
N ARG A 535 5.33 -20.81 1.28
CA ARG A 535 6.59 -21.56 1.08
C ARG A 535 7.85 -20.77 1.44
N HIS A 536 7.73 -19.52 1.88
CA HIS A 536 8.86 -18.65 2.19
C HIS A 536 9.33 -18.84 3.63
N THR A 537 10.63 -18.70 3.85
CA THR A 537 11.24 -18.82 5.18
C THR A 537 10.73 -17.74 6.14
N VAL A 538 10.43 -18.15 7.39
CA VAL A 538 10.19 -17.24 8.52
C VAL A 538 11.54 -16.78 9.07
N SER A 539 12.08 -15.72 8.49
CA SER A 539 13.41 -15.19 8.74
C SER A 539 13.51 -14.35 10.03
N ALA A 540 12.38 -13.91 10.59
CA ALA A 540 12.36 -13.17 11.84
C ALA A 540 11.16 -13.57 12.70
N VAL A 541 11.36 -13.65 14.01
CA VAL A 541 10.28 -13.78 15.00
C VAL A 541 10.56 -12.88 16.19
N SER A 542 9.50 -12.41 16.83
CA SER A 542 9.54 -11.66 18.08
C SER A 542 8.37 -12.09 18.96
N VAL A 543 8.56 -12.08 20.27
CA VAL A 543 7.51 -12.38 21.24
C VAL A 543 7.57 -11.36 22.36
N ASN A 544 6.43 -10.77 22.67
CA ASN A 544 6.27 -9.80 23.74
C ASN A 544 5.09 -10.21 24.63
N VAL A 545 5.22 -9.99 25.93
CA VAL A 545 4.16 -10.23 26.92
C VAL A 545 3.84 -8.87 27.52
N ASP A 546 2.57 -8.46 27.55
CA ASP A 546 2.22 -7.17 28.15
C ASP A 546 2.12 -7.29 29.69
N ALA A 547 1.88 -6.16 30.36
CA ALA A 547 1.72 -6.11 31.81
C ALA A 547 0.49 -6.90 32.31
N ASN A 548 -0.47 -7.20 31.44
CA ASN A 548 -1.67 -7.96 31.73
C ASN A 548 -1.48 -9.48 31.47
N GLY A 549 -0.32 -9.89 30.97
CA GLY A 549 -0.01 -11.28 30.63
C GLY A 549 -0.42 -11.69 29.21
N ASN A 550 -0.90 -10.77 28.37
CA ASN A 550 -1.25 -11.08 26.99
C ASN A 550 0.02 -11.27 26.16
N VAL A 551 0.08 -12.37 25.41
CA VAL A 551 1.24 -12.70 24.59
C VAL A 551 0.98 -12.31 23.15
N ARG A 552 1.84 -11.42 22.63
CA ARG A 552 1.87 -10.99 21.22
C ARG A 552 3.09 -11.58 20.54
N ILE A 553 2.86 -12.43 19.54
CA ILE A 553 3.89 -13.04 18.71
C ILE A 553 3.87 -12.36 17.35
N VAL A 554 5.04 -12.05 16.81
CA VAL A 554 5.17 -11.43 15.49
C VAL A 554 6.15 -12.27 14.66
N SER A 555 5.80 -12.58 13.41
CA SER A 555 6.68 -13.26 12.46
C SER A 555 6.89 -12.42 11.21
N GLY A 556 8.11 -12.41 10.69
CA GLY A 556 8.48 -11.79 9.43
C GLY A 556 9.02 -12.82 8.46
N GLY A 557 8.59 -12.76 7.21
CA GLY A 557 8.95 -13.73 6.19
C GLY A 557 9.75 -13.14 5.03
N ARG A 558 10.40 -14.04 4.29
CA ARG A 558 11.03 -13.69 3.00
C ARG A 558 10.05 -13.44 1.86
N ASP A 559 8.75 -13.50 2.13
CA ASP A 559 7.67 -13.02 1.28
C ASP A 559 7.44 -11.50 1.40
N GLY A 560 8.11 -10.83 2.35
CA GLY A 560 7.96 -9.39 2.60
C GLY A 560 6.79 -9.04 3.53
N TRP A 561 6.16 -10.05 4.14
CA TRP A 561 5.02 -9.89 5.03
C TRP A 561 5.40 -10.04 6.50
N VAL A 562 4.66 -9.34 7.36
CA VAL A 562 4.65 -9.51 8.81
C VAL A 562 3.29 -10.06 9.22
N CYS A 563 3.28 -11.12 10.04
CA CYS A 563 2.09 -11.68 10.65
C CYS A 563 2.14 -11.45 12.17
N THR A 564 1.04 -10.99 12.77
CA THR A 564 0.89 -10.84 14.22
C THR A 564 -0.08 -11.88 14.73
N PHE A 565 0.25 -12.51 15.86
CA PHE A 565 -0.56 -13.49 16.54
C PHE A 565 -0.76 -13.10 18.01
N SER A 566 -1.97 -13.29 18.52
CA SER A 566 -2.27 -13.26 19.95
C SER A 566 -2.42 -14.68 20.49
N VAL A 567 -1.94 -14.93 21.71
CA VAL A 567 -2.24 -16.18 22.43
C VAL A 567 -3.54 -16.00 23.21
N LEU A 568 -4.46 -16.97 23.11
CA LEU A 568 -5.73 -16.99 23.83
C LEU A 568 -5.76 -18.10 24.89
N ASP A 569 -6.39 -17.83 26.04
CA ASP A 569 -6.53 -18.76 27.18
C ASP A 569 -7.55 -19.88 26.93
N SER A 570 -8.43 -19.74 25.94
CA SER A 570 -9.38 -20.76 25.52
C SER A 570 -9.65 -20.65 24.02
N VAL A 571 -9.99 -21.78 23.40
CA VAL A 571 -10.52 -21.80 22.03
C VAL A 571 -11.83 -21.02 22.08
N PRO A 572 -11.98 -19.88 21.36
CA PRO A 572 -13.27 -19.20 21.29
C PRO A 572 -14.32 -20.22 20.84
N VAL A 573 -15.53 -20.16 21.39
CA VAL A 573 -16.65 -21.02 20.98
C VAL A 573 -16.92 -20.89 19.45
N ASP A 574 -16.38 -19.82 18.83
CA ASP A 574 -16.41 -19.47 17.41
C ASP A 574 -15.01 -19.45 16.76
N ALA A 575 -14.18 -20.48 16.97
CA ALA A 575 -12.79 -20.48 16.48
C ALA A 575 -12.70 -20.27 14.95
N ALA A 576 -12.09 -19.14 14.56
CA ALA A 576 -11.76 -18.78 13.18
C ALA A 576 -10.81 -19.82 12.54
N PRO A 577 -10.72 -19.92 11.20
CA PRO A 577 -9.82 -20.87 10.51
C PRO A 577 -8.34 -20.55 10.74
N ASP A 578 -8.10 -19.34 11.23
CA ASP A 578 -6.83 -18.76 11.64
C ASP A 578 -6.52 -19.06 13.12
N ALA A 579 -6.95 -20.22 13.63
CA ALA A 579 -6.53 -20.74 14.92
C ALA A 579 -5.99 -22.16 14.79
N VAL A 580 -4.72 -22.35 15.15
CA VAL A 580 -4.13 -23.69 15.22
C VAL A 580 -3.99 -24.10 16.67
N CYS A 581 -4.53 -25.27 16.99
CA CYS A 581 -4.52 -25.84 18.33
C CYS A 581 -3.57 -27.04 18.37
N VAL A 582 -2.64 -27.01 19.32
CA VAL A 582 -1.99 -28.21 19.86
C VAL A 582 -1.97 -27.99 21.38
N GLY A 583 -2.43 -28.94 22.19
CA GLY A 583 -2.47 -28.77 23.66
C GLY A 583 -3.28 -27.56 24.17
N ASP A 584 -2.75 -26.85 25.17
CA ASP A 584 -3.43 -25.77 25.93
C ASP A 584 -3.18 -24.34 25.40
N VAL A 585 -2.58 -24.20 24.21
CA VAL A 585 -2.20 -22.89 23.63
C VAL A 585 -2.91 -22.67 22.30
N VAL A 586 -3.67 -21.59 22.19
CA VAL A 586 -4.37 -21.20 20.97
C VAL A 586 -3.71 -19.94 20.40
N LEU A 587 -3.27 -20.00 19.15
CA LEU A 587 -2.80 -18.82 18.41
C LEU A 587 -3.94 -18.27 17.56
N HIS A 588 -4.11 -16.95 17.54
CA HIS A 588 -5.05 -16.27 16.66
C HIS A 588 -4.30 -15.20 15.86
N CYS A 589 -4.32 -15.27 14.53
CA CYS A 589 -3.68 -14.26 13.69
C CYS A 589 -4.52 -12.98 13.65
N THR A 590 -4.02 -11.91 14.26
CA THR A 590 -4.73 -10.63 14.37
C THR A 590 -4.47 -9.71 13.18
N SER A 591 -3.31 -9.81 12.55
CA SER A 591 -2.98 -8.99 11.38
C SER A 591 -1.94 -9.64 10.49
N ARG A 592 -2.00 -9.31 9.20
CA ARG A 592 -0.99 -9.67 8.20
C ARG A 592 -0.77 -8.49 7.26
N VAL A 593 0.43 -7.91 7.29
CA VAL A 593 0.76 -6.67 6.59
C VAL A 593 1.98 -6.87 5.71
N GLN A 594 1.91 -6.43 4.44
CA GLN A 594 3.08 -6.43 3.56
C GLN A 594 3.93 -5.19 3.85
N VAL A 595 5.12 -5.38 4.41
CA VAL A 595 6.03 -4.29 4.79
C VAL A 595 6.96 -3.91 3.64
N THR A 596 7.37 -4.88 2.83
CA THR A 596 8.27 -4.64 1.70
C THR A 596 7.93 -5.52 0.50
N ARG A 597 8.32 -5.08 -0.70
CA ARG A 597 8.33 -5.93 -1.91
C ARG A 597 9.54 -6.87 -1.96
N GLY A 598 10.50 -6.67 -1.06
CA GLY A 598 11.65 -7.54 -0.90
C GLY A 598 11.43 -8.57 0.20
N TRP A 599 12.43 -8.82 1.03
CA TRP A 599 12.33 -9.78 2.13
C TRP A 599 12.68 -9.14 3.48
N ILE A 600 12.09 -9.68 4.55
CA ILE A 600 12.37 -9.29 5.93
C ILE A 600 13.46 -10.20 6.48
N GLU A 601 14.37 -9.70 7.30
CA GLU A 601 15.41 -10.53 7.94
C GLU A 601 15.48 -10.38 9.46
N GLN A 602 14.97 -9.28 10.04
CA GLN A 602 14.95 -9.11 11.49
C GLN A 602 13.76 -8.25 11.92
N LEU A 603 13.22 -8.54 13.11
CA LEU A 603 12.20 -7.74 13.78
C LEU A 603 12.78 -7.23 15.10
N LEU A 604 12.58 -5.94 15.37
CA LEU A 604 13.12 -5.22 16.51
C LEU A 604 11.97 -4.45 17.17
N CYS A 605 11.84 -4.57 18.49
CA CYS A 605 10.85 -3.81 19.26
C CYS A 605 11.59 -2.75 20.09
N VAL A 606 11.34 -1.48 19.78
CA VAL A 606 12.05 -0.32 20.38
C VAL A 606 11.01 0.69 20.83
N ASP A 607 10.96 0.99 22.13
CA ASP A 607 10.00 1.92 22.74
C ASP A 607 8.53 1.68 22.33
N GLY A 608 8.15 0.41 22.21
CA GLY A 608 6.80 0.00 21.81
C GLY A 608 6.55 -0.01 20.30
N ARG A 609 7.50 0.45 19.47
CA ARG A 609 7.41 0.40 18.01
C ARG A 609 8.02 -0.88 17.45
N LEU A 610 7.33 -1.48 16.48
CA LEU A 610 7.84 -2.63 15.75
C LEU A 610 8.59 -2.17 14.48
N LEU A 611 9.90 -2.35 14.48
CA LEU A 611 10.77 -2.07 13.34
C LEU A 611 11.15 -3.38 12.63
N ALA A 612 11.10 -3.37 11.30
CA ALA A 612 11.53 -4.48 10.45
C ALA A 612 12.79 -4.09 9.68
N VAL A 613 13.83 -4.92 9.78
CA VAL A 613 15.00 -4.85 8.89
C VAL A 613 14.65 -5.63 7.62
N THR A 614 14.66 -4.92 6.50
CA THR A 614 14.23 -5.45 5.21
C THR A 614 15.29 -5.23 4.14
N PHE A 615 15.27 -6.06 3.11
CA PHE A 615 16.13 -5.91 1.95
C PHE A 615 15.28 -5.76 0.71
N PHE A 616 15.56 -4.74 -0.09
CA PHE A 616 14.98 -4.57 -1.42
C PHE A 616 16.08 -4.32 -2.45
N ARG A 617 16.25 -5.28 -3.37
CA ARG A 617 17.33 -5.29 -4.38
C ARG A 617 18.72 -5.18 -3.72
N LYS A 618 19.36 -4.01 -3.78
CA LYS A 618 20.72 -3.74 -3.26
C LYS A 618 20.72 -2.95 -1.94
N ARG A 619 19.55 -2.67 -1.38
CA ARG A 619 19.37 -1.81 -0.21
C ARG A 619 18.94 -2.61 1.01
N LEU A 620 19.48 -2.22 2.17
CA LEU A 620 19.02 -2.59 3.49
C LEU A 620 18.20 -1.40 4.01
N GLU A 621 16.95 -1.66 4.36
CA GLU A 621 15.97 -0.67 4.79
C GLU A 621 15.45 -1.03 6.19
N LEU A 622 15.47 -0.09 7.12
CA LEU A 622 14.79 -0.19 8.41
C LEU A 622 13.41 0.44 8.26
N VAL A 623 12.35 -0.33 8.47
CA VAL A 623 10.97 0.10 8.24
C VAL A 623 10.18 0.04 9.54
N ASP A 624 9.50 1.12 9.89
CA ASP A 624 8.46 1.11 10.92
C ASP A 624 7.22 0.39 10.36
N VAL A 625 6.88 -0.75 10.95
CA VAL A 625 5.82 -1.64 10.45
C VAL A 625 4.45 -0.99 10.61
N GLU A 626 4.22 -0.27 11.71
CA GLU A 626 2.93 0.34 12.02
C GLU A 626 2.75 1.64 11.27
N ALA A 627 3.80 2.47 11.14
CA ALA A 627 3.75 3.71 10.37
C ALA A 627 3.95 3.52 8.85
N ALA A 628 4.25 2.28 8.39
CA ALA A 628 4.60 1.95 7.01
C ALA A 628 5.69 2.88 6.41
N HIS A 629 6.65 3.28 7.23
CA HIS A 629 7.64 4.33 6.93
C HIS A 629 9.06 3.77 6.95
N ILE A 630 9.89 4.14 5.98
CA ILE A 630 11.32 3.78 5.97
C ILE A 630 12.07 4.75 6.88
N VAL A 631 12.60 4.26 8.00
CA VAL A 631 13.40 5.03 8.95
C VAL A 631 14.82 5.25 8.43
N VAL A 632 15.41 4.26 7.76
CA VAL A 632 16.77 4.34 7.18
C VAL A 632 16.85 3.47 5.93
N SER A 633 17.54 3.93 4.89
CA SER A 633 17.86 3.13 3.69
C SER A 633 19.32 3.29 3.31
N THR A 634 20.07 2.19 3.21
CA THR A 634 21.48 2.21 2.79
C THR A 634 21.81 1.15 1.74
N VAL A 635 22.79 1.42 0.88
CA VAL A 635 23.20 0.53 -0.22
C VAL A 635 24.28 -0.45 0.25
N CYS A 636 23.84 -1.64 0.69
CA CYS A 636 24.70 -2.71 1.21
C CYS A 636 25.18 -3.72 0.15
N ALA A 637 24.95 -3.45 -1.15
CA ALA A 637 25.26 -4.32 -2.30
C ALA A 637 24.37 -5.58 -2.47
N GLY A 638 23.20 -5.62 -1.80
CA GLY A 638 22.25 -6.75 -1.89
C GLY A 638 22.13 -7.50 -0.58
N GLY A 639 21.74 -8.77 -0.65
CA GLY A 639 21.88 -9.70 0.48
C GLY A 639 23.36 -9.95 0.78
N ALA A 640 24.06 -8.92 1.27
CA ALA A 640 25.41 -9.04 1.79
C ALA A 640 25.42 -10.23 2.76
N LYS A 641 26.38 -11.15 2.59
CA LYS A 641 26.42 -12.37 3.41
C LYS A 641 26.56 -12.07 4.91
N LEU A 642 27.05 -10.88 5.26
CA LEU A 642 27.30 -10.43 6.62
C LEU A 642 26.77 -9.00 6.78
N TRP A 643 25.77 -8.84 7.63
CA TRP A 643 25.18 -7.57 8.05
C TRP A 643 24.66 -7.69 9.48
N GLN A 644 24.52 -6.56 10.17
CA GLN A 644 23.89 -6.50 11.47
C GLN A 644 23.32 -5.10 11.72
N VAL A 645 22.23 -5.03 12.48
CA VAL A 645 21.61 -3.79 12.96
C VAL A 645 21.61 -3.80 14.49
N VAL A 646 22.00 -2.68 15.10
CA VAL A 646 21.93 -2.43 16.53
C VAL A 646 21.18 -1.13 16.75
N VAL A 647 20.19 -1.13 17.64
CA VAL A 647 19.34 0.05 17.87
C VAL A 647 19.57 0.58 19.29
N GLY A 648 19.95 1.85 19.39
CA GLY A 648 20.03 2.59 20.66
C GLY A 648 18.73 3.35 20.96
N SER A 649 18.74 4.19 21.99
CA SER A 649 17.56 4.96 22.42
C SER A 649 17.16 6.10 21.46
N ALA A 650 18.08 6.60 20.64
CA ALA A 650 17.83 7.71 19.72
C ALA A 650 18.37 7.49 18.30
N GLU A 651 19.20 6.47 18.10
CA GLU A 651 19.95 6.22 16.88
C GLU A 651 20.01 4.72 16.58
N VAL A 652 20.16 4.39 15.31
CA VAL A 652 20.41 3.03 14.82
C VAL A 652 21.78 2.97 14.16
N ARG A 653 22.50 1.88 14.42
CA ARG A 653 23.75 1.54 13.74
C ARG A 653 23.55 0.31 12.86
N ILE A 654 23.95 0.43 11.61
CA ILE A 654 23.90 -0.64 10.60
C ILE A 654 25.34 -0.93 10.18
N GLY A 655 25.77 -2.18 10.27
CA GLY A 655 27.06 -2.59 9.71
C GLY A 655 26.90 -3.69 8.69
N PHE A 656 27.74 -3.69 7.67
CA PHE A 656 27.75 -4.71 6.61
C PHE A 656 29.14 -4.83 5.98
N VAL A 657 29.45 -6.02 5.47
CA VAL A 657 30.72 -6.26 4.76
C VAL A 657 30.52 -6.07 3.25
N LYS A 658 31.29 -5.17 2.65
CA LYS A 658 31.31 -4.91 1.20
C LYS A 658 32.74 -4.86 0.70
N SER A 659 33.06 -5.68 -0.31
CA SER A 659 34.41 -5.79 -0.88
C SER A 659 35.50 -6.13 0.16
N GLY A 660 35.18 -6.96 1.16
CA GLY A 660 36.11 -7.37 2.22
C GLY A 660 36.30 -6.38 3.36
N LEU A 661 35.62 -5.23 3.33
CA LEU A 661 35.69 -4.18 4.35
C LEU A 661 34.39 -4.15 5.15
N LEU A 662 34.49 -4.04 6.48
CA LEU A 662 33.34 -3.76 7.34
C LEU A 662 33.03 -2.27 7.24
N ARG A 663 31.80 -1.94 6.87
CA ARG A 663 31.30 -0.56 6.81
C ARG A 663 30.19 -0.38 7.84
N THR A 664 30.20 0.74 8.54
CA THR A 664 29.14 1.09 9.50
C THR A 664 28.47 2.42 9.15
N VAL A 665 27.16 2.50 9.39
CA VAL A 665 26.30 3.67 9.24
C VAL A 665 25.61 3.92 10.56
N CYS A 666 25.61 5.15 11.05
CA CYS A 666 24.76 5.58 12.17
C CYS A 666 23.71 6.56 11.67
N ALA A 667 22.46 6.41 12.11
CA ALA A 667 21.37 7.29 11.72
C ALA A 667 20.39 7.51 12.88
N PRO A 668 19.77 8.69 13.03
CA PRO A 668 18.78 8.93 14.08
C PRO A 668 17.48 8.15 13.81
N LEU A 669 16.88 7.61 14.86
CA LEU A 669 15.54 6.97 14.82
C LEU A 669 14.42 8.00 14.60
N SER A 670 14.70 9.28 14.82
CA SER A 670 13.74 10.38 14.81
C SER A 670 13.54 11.04 13.45
N GLN A 671 13.91 10.40 12.33
CA GLN A 671 13.46 10.89 11.02
C GLN A 671 11.94 11.05 11.07
N SER A 672 11.47 12.29 10.93
CA SER A 672 10.09 12.64 11.19
C SER A 672 9.20 11.89 10.21
N ALA A 673 8.34 11.00 10.73
CA ALA A 673 7.27 10.40 9.96
C ALA A 673 6.51 11.49 9.17
N PRO A 674 5.99 11.16 7.97
CA PRO A 674 5.23 12.11 7.19
C PRO A 674 4.12 12.75 8.00
N ILE A 675 3.94 14.05 7.85
CA ILE A 675 2.74 14.73 8.29
C ILE A 675 1.66 14.42 7.25
N VAL A 676 0.72 13.55 7.60
CA VAL A 676 -0.43 13.21 6.75
C VAL A 676 -1.54 14.23 6.99
N LEU A 677 -1.89 14.98 5.96
CA LEU A 677 -2.96 15.99 5.99
C LEU A 677 -4.29 15.43 5.46
N ALA A 678 -4.21 14.46 4.55
CA ALA A 678 -5.35 13.69 4.07
C ALA A 678 -4.94 12.25 3.79
N THR A 679 -5.77 11.30 4.23
CA THR A 679 -5.63 9.88 3.91
C THR A 679 -6.20 9.60 2.52
N GLY A 680 -5.54 8.70 1.78
CA GLY A 680 -5.99 8.28 0.46
C GLY A 680 -6.72 6.95 0.50
N ILE A 681 -7.59 6.70 -0.48
CA ILE A 681 -8.33 5.43 -0.60
C ILE A 681 -7.55 4.45 -1.48
N SER A 682 -7.56 4.64 -2.80
CA SER A 682 -6.93 3.75 -3.77
C SER A 682 -6.27 4.55 -4.89
N ALA A 683 -5.05 4.19 -5.26
CA ALA A 683 -4.34 4.80 -6.40
C ALA A 683 -4.61 4.06 -7.72
N THR A 684 -5.39 2.98 -7.65
CA THR A 684 -5.84 2.14 -8.76
C THR A 684 -7.35 2.11 -8.81
N ASP A 685 -7.88 1.55 -9.89
CA ASP A 685 -9.32 1.42 -10.08
C ASP A 685 -9.98 0.60 -8.96
N ILE A 686 -11.13 1.07 -8.48
CA ILE A 686 -11.99 0.41 -7.52
C ILE A 686 -13.12 -0.25 -8.32
N ARG A 687 -13.11 -1.57 -8.34
CA ARG A 687 -13.95 -2.41 -9.21
C ARG A 687 -15.24 -2.87 -8.55
N ALA A 688 -15.32 -2.80 -7.23
CA ALA A 688 -16.49 -3.21 -6.48
C ALA A 688 -16.71 -2.30 -5.27
N VAL A 689 -17.97 -1.99 -5.00
CA VAL A 689 -18.42 -1.29 -3.78
C VAL A 689 -19.61 -2.05 -3.21
N CYS A 690 -19.68 -2.16 -1.88
CA CYS A 690 -20.80 -2.74 -1.16
C CYS A 690 -21.04 -1.92 0.11
N ALA A 691 -22.28 -1.48 0.34
CA ALA A 691 -22.65 -0.77 1.56
C ALA A 691 -23.12 -1.78 2.62
N ILE A 692 -22.78 -1.53 3.88
CA ILE A 692 -23.19 -2.40 4.97
C ILE A 692 -23.36 -1.61 6.27
N ASP A 693 -24.34 -2.05 7.05
CA ASP A 693 -24.64 -1.49 8.37
C ASP A 693 -24.09 -2.44 9.42
N VAL A 694 -23.23 -1.93 10.29
CA VAL A 694 -22.56 -2.71 11.34
C VAL A 694 -22.88 -2.13 12.71
N GLN A 695 -23.05 -2.98 13.71
CA GLN A 695 -23.20 -2.53 15.10
C GLN A 695 -21.82 -2.43 15.76
N VAL A 696 -21.43 -1.24 16.22
CA VAL A 696 -20.15 -0.97 16.90
C VAL A 696 -20.45 -0.24 18.21
N GLY A 697 -19.94 -0.74 19.34
CA GLY A 697 -20.13 -0.07 20.65
C GLY A 697 -21.59 0.09 21.10
N GLY A 698 -22.55 -0.64 20.49
CA GLY A 698 -23.99 -0.48 20.74
C GLY A 698 -24.70 0.56 19.86
N HIS A 699 -24.01 1.13 18.86
CA HIS A 699 -24.56 2.05 17.87
C HIS A 699 -24.43 1.48 16.44
N GLN A 700 -25.36 1.85 15.55
CA GLN A 700 -25.32 1.47 14.14
C GLN A 700 -24.37 2.40 13.37
N MET A 701 -23.50 1.79 12.57
CA MET A 701 -22.48 2.45 11.77
C MET A 701 -22.67 2.05 10.31
N HIS A 702 -22.85 3.05 9.44
CA HIS A 702 -22.93 2.85 7.99
C HIS A 702 -21.53 2.92 7.37
N VAL A 703 -21.06 1.82 6.76
CA VAL A 703 -19.74 1.73 6.13
C VAL A 703 -19.84 1.19 4.71
N ALA A 704 -18.82 1.47 3.89
CA ALA A 704 -18.69 0.90 2.55
C ALA A 704 -17.41 0.07 2.43
N LEU A 705 -17.52 -1.09 1.80
CA LEU A 705 -16.40 -1.95 1.45
C LEU A 705 -16.03 -1.74 -0.02
N LEU A 706 -14.75 -1.52 -0.28
CA LEU A 706 -14.20 -1.23 -1.60
C LEU A 706 -13.21 -2.30 -2.02
N GLY A 707 -13.43 -2.91 -3.19
CA GLY A 707 -12.54 -3.89 -3.81
C GLY A 707 -11.72 -3.28 -4.93
N GLY A 708 -10.39 -3.29 -4.79
CA GLY A 708 -9.48 -2.66 -5.75
C GLY A 708 -8.85 -3.61 -6.77
N GLU A 709 -8.35 -3.04 -7.86
CA GLU A 709 -7.48 -3.73 -8.83
C GLU A 709 -6.14 -4.17 -8.21
N ASP A 710 -5.74 -3.55 -7.11
CA ASP A 710 -4.56 -3.89 -6.32
C ASP A 710 -4.74 -5.11 -5.40
N GLY A 711 -5.94 -5.69 -5.35
CA GLY A 711 -6.29 -6.85 -4.52
C GLY A 711 -6.57 -6.50 -3.06
N HIS A 712 -6.73 -5.21 -2.75
CA HIS A 712 -7.07 -4.74 -1.42
C HIS A 712 -8.59 -4.60 -1.24
N ILE A 713 -9.09 -5.00 -0.08
CA ILE A 713 -10.40 -4.63 0.43
C ILE A 713 -10.20 -3.53 1.47
N ARG A 714 -10.94 -2.43 1.31
CA ARG A 714 -10.91 -1.30 2.25
C ARG A 714 -12.28 -1.09 2.84
N ILE A 715 -12.34 -0.86 4.15
CA ILE A 715 -13.55 -0.41 4.84
C ILE A 715 -13.43 1.09 5.01
N ILE A 716 -14.42 1.83 4.51
CA ILE A 716 -14.48 3.27 4.65
C ILE A 716 -15.73 3.70 5.42
N LYS A 717 -15.56 4.71 6.27
CA LYS A 717 -16.63 5.42 6.97
C LYS A 717 -16.79 6.79 6.32
N CYS A 718 -18.01 7.17 5.99
CA CYS A 718 -18.32 8.54 5.61
C CYS A 718 -18.81 9.30 6.85
N ASN A 719 -18.02 10.24 7.34
CA ASN A 719 -18.37 11.16 8.42
C ASN A 719 -18.82 12.51 7.83
N ASP A 720 -19.45 13.40 8.63
CA ASP A 720 -20.01 14.68 8.17
C ASP A 720 -19.05 15.58 7.36
N THR A 721 -17.73 15.47 7.56
CA THR A 721 -16.72 16.31 6.89
C THR A 721 -15.55 15.55 6.24
N GLN A 722 -15.39 14.24 6.51
CA GLN A 722 -14.24 13.46 6.06
C GLN A 722 -14.63 12.01 5.75
N LEU A 723 -13.80 11.37 4.92
CA LEU A 723 -13.88 9.96 4.59
C LEU A 723 -12.68 9.26 5.22
N ASP A 724 -12.96 8.37 6.16
CA ASP A 724 -11.95 7.65 6.93
C ASP A 724 -11.81 6.23 6.43
N VAL A 725 -10.57 5.78 6.25
CA VAL A 725 -10.25 4.39 5.94
C VAL A 725 -10.01 3.67 7.27
N LEU A 726 -10.96 2.84 7.67
CA LEU A 726 -10.90 2.09 8.94
C LEU A 726 -10.00 0.87 8.84
N THR A 727 -10.07 0.18 7.71
CA THR A 727 -9.35 -1.09 7.50
C THR A 727 -8.86 -1.16 6.06
N ASN A 728 -7.68 -1.76 5.86
CA ASN A 728 -7.13 -2.03 4.54
C ASN A 728 -6.43 -3.40 4.54
N VAL A 729 -7.07 -4.40 3.93
CA VAL A 729 -6.62 -5.79 3.94
C VAL A 729 -6.32 -6.27 2.52
N ARG A 730 -5.23 -7.01 2.33
CA ARG A 730 -4.89 -7.65 1.06
C ARG A 730 -4.69 -9.15 1.23
N ARG A 731 -5.70 -9.95 0.85
CA ARG A 731 -5.57 -11.42 0.71
C ARG A 731 -5.82 -11.94 -0.70
N HIS A 732 -6.52 -11.16 -1.54
CA HIS A 732 -6.63 -11.50 -2.95
C HIS A 732 -5.27 -11.36 -3.63
N ARG A 733 -4.90 -12.34 -4.45
CA ARG A 733 -3.65 -12.31 -5.21
C ARG A 733 -3.66 -11.25 -6.30
N SER A 734 -4.85 -10.86 -6.74
CA SER A 734 -5.07 -9.99 -7.89
C SER A 734 -6.40 -9.22 -7.73
N VAL A 735 -6.94 -8.71 -8.84
CA VAL A 735 -8.11 -7.86 -8.92
C VAL A 735 -9.32 -8.48 -8.24
N ILE A 736 -9.98 -7.70 -7.39
CA ILE A 736 -11.30 -8.02 -6.83
C ILE A 736 -12.33 -7.45 -7.80
N ARG A 737 -13.19 -8.30 -8.36
CA ARG A 737 -14.20 -7.92 -9.36
C ARG A 737 -15.56 -7.59 -8.74
N CYS A 738 -15.90 -8.26 -7.65
CA CYS A 738 -17.20 -8.13 -7.01
C CYS A 738 -17.08 -8.30 -5.50
N ILE A 739 -17.90 -7.56 -4.78
CA ILE A 739 -18.11 -7.64 -3.33
C ILE A 739 -19.62 -7.62 -3.10
N GLN A 740 -20.12 -8.46 -2.21
CA GLN A 740 -21.54 -8.50 -1.87
C GLN A 740 -21.73 -8.85 -0.40
N SER A 741 -22.59 -8.12 0.30
CA SER A 741 -22.97 -8.43 1.68
C SER A 741 -23.85 -9.69 1.74
N ILE A 742 -23.67 -10.48 2.79
CA ILE A 742 -24.56 -11.59 3.10
C ILE A 742 -25.70 -11.04 3.97
N PRO A 743 -26.98 -11.15 3.55
CA PRO A 743 -28.10 -10.62 4.32
C PRO A 743 -28.14 -11.19 5.74
N SER A 744 -28.38 -10.33 6.73
CA SER A 744 -28.63 -10.74 8.11
C SER A 744 -29.91 -11.58 8.26
N ILE A 745 -29.93 -12.49 9.23
CA ILE A 745 -31.15 -13.09 9.77
C ILE A 745 -31.39 -12.43 11.12
N CYS A 746 -32.61 -11.96 11.40
CA CYS A 746 -33.01 -11.20 12.58
C CYS A 746 -32.97 -11.99 13.91
N LEU A 747 -31.89 -12.75 14.15
CA LEU A 747 -31.56 -13.37 15.43
C LEU A 747 -30.64 -12.40 16.17
N ASP A 748 -30.93 -12.15 17.45
CA ASP A 748 -30.24 -11.14 18.27
C ASP A 748 -28.71 -11.25 18.15
N GLY A 749 -28.06 -10.19 17.66
CA GLY A 749 -26.61 -10.02 17.59
C GLY A 749 -25.91 -10.31 16.25
N ASP A 750 -26.61 -10.82 15.23
CA ASP A 750 -26.03 -11.27 13.94
C ASP A 750 -26.20 -10.27 12.77
N ALA A 751 -26.43 -8.99 13.06
CA ALA A 751 -26.65 -7.98 12.02
C ALA A 751 -25.41 -7.80 11.11
N ASN A 752 -25.48 -8.36 9.90
CA ASN A 752 -24.63 -8.08 8.73
C ASN A 752 -23.11 -8.21 8.97
N ARG A 753 -22.67 -9.32 9.58
CA ARG A 753 -21.25 -9.57 9.83
C ARG A 753 -20.48 -10.12 8.63
N PHE A 754 -21.13 -10.67 7.62
CA PHE A 754 -20.43 -11.41 6.57
C PHE A 754 -20.50 -10.75 5.20
N VAL A 755 -19.36 -10.75 4.50
CA VAL A 755 -19.23 -10.21 3.15
C VAL A 755 -18.50 -11.21 2.26
N LEU A 756 -18.97 -11.35 1.03
CA LEU A 756 -18.30 -12.13 0.00
C LEU A 756 -17.50 -11.22 -0.92
N SER A 757 -16.38 -11.73 -1.41
CA SER A 757 -15.61 -11.08 -2.47
C SER A 757 -15.09 -12.12 -3.45
N ALA A 758 -15.03 -11.78 -4.72
CA ALA A 758 -14.43 -12.64 -5.72
C ALA A 758 -13.71 -11.88 -6.83
N GLY A 759 -12.83 -12.57 -7.55
CA GLY A 759 -12.03 -11.93 -8.59
C GLY A 759 -11.17 -12.88 -9.42
N ALA A 760 -10.01 -12.38 -9.82
CA ALA A 760 -9.06 -13.12 -10.64
C ALA A 760 -8.42 -14.30 -9.87
N GLY A 761 -7.94 -15.31 -10.60
CA GLY A 761 -7.39 -16.54 -10.02
C GLY A 761 -8.45 -17.47 -9.41
N SER A 762 -9.72 -17.32 -9.82
CA SER A 762 -10.88 -18.04 -9.29
C SER A 762 -11.01 -17.97 -7.76
N GLU A 763 -10.54 -16.86 -7.16
CA GLU A 763 -10.61 -16.65 -5.72
C GLU A 763 -12.00 -16.14 -5.34
N LEU A 764 -12.73 -16.92 -4.53
CA LEU A 764 -13.96 -16.54 -3.83
C LEU A 764 -13.72 -16.69 -2.33
N ARG A 765 -13.95 -15.61 -1.57
CA ARG A 765 -13.70 -15.52 -0.14
C ARG A 765 -14.92 -14.99 0.60
N CYS A 766 -15.17 -15.53 1.78
CA CYS A 766 -16.08 -15.01 2.78
C CYS A 766 -15.25 -14.31 3.87
N TRP A 767 -15.73 -13.15 4.30
CA TRP A 767 -15.10 -12.32 5.32
C TRP A 767 -16.06 -12.11 6.47
N ARG A 768 -15.53 -12.02 7.69
CA ARG A 768 -16.27 -11.61 8.88
C ARG A 768 -15.82 -10.21 9.32
N LEU A 769 -16.78 -9.35 9.61
CA LEU A 769 -16.61 -8.03 10.18
C LEU A 769 -16.67 -8.13 11.70
N ASP A 770 -15.55 -7.83 12.35
CA ASP A 770 -15.43 -7.83 13.80
C ASP A 770 -15.23 -6.39 14.29
N SER A 771 -15.98 -5.99 15.32
CA SER A 771 -15.79 -4.72 16.02
C SER A 771 -15.04 -4.95 17.33
N SER A 772 -14.04 -4.13 17.65
CA SER A 772 -13.43 -4.14 18.98
C SER A 772 -14.27 -3.34 19.99
N SER A 773 -13.96 -3.43 21.29
CA SER A 773 -14.68 -2.68 22.34
C SER A 773 -14.33 -1.19 22.38
N SER A 774 -13.44 -0.71 21.51
CA SER A 774 -13.13 0.72 21.32
C SER A 774 -13.88 1.27 20.10
N ASP A 775 -14.47 2.46 20.25
CA ASP A 775 -15.60 3.00 19.46
C ASP A 775 -15.40 3.23 17.94
N ASP A 776 -14.29 2.85 17.29
CA ASP A 776 -14.09 3.11 15.85
C ASP A 776 -13.23 2.07 15.10
N GLU A 777 -12.95 0.91 15.71
CA GLU A 777 -12.13 -0.13 15.07
C GLU A 777 -13.00 -1.27 14.50
N LEU A 778 -13.00 -1.37 13.17
CA LEU A 778 -13.51 -2.52 12.44
C LEU A 778 -12.36 -3.34 11.87
N ALA A 779 -12.39 -4.64 12.12
CA ALA A 779 -11.48 -5.62 11.54
C ALA A 779 -12.21 -6.46 10.50
N LEU A 780 -11.50 -6.81 9.42
CA LEU A 780 -11.98 -7.71 8.38
C LEU A 780 -11.20 -9.01 8.44
N VAL A 781 -11.84 -10.08 8.89
CA VAL A 781 -11.26 -11.40 9.10
C VAL A 781 -11.54 -12.29 7.89
N ASP A 782 -10.52 -12.97 7.38
CA ASP A 782 -10.63 -13.97 6.29
C ASP A 782 -11.31 -15.23 6.85
N TRP A 783 -12.62 -15.38 6.61
CA TRP A 783 -13.45 -16.37 7.30
C TRP A 783 -13.52 -17.71 6.60
N ALA A 784 -13.59 -17.74 5.26
CA ALA A 784 -13.58 -18.98 4.50
C ALA A 784 -13.19 -18.71 3.05
N GLN A 785 -12.56 -19.68 2.39
CA GLN A 785 -12.19 -19.59 0.98
C GLN A 785 -12.74 -20.77 0.18
N ALA A 786 -13.34 -20.48 -0.97
CA ALA A 786 -13.80 -21.51 -1.90
C ALA A 786 -12.61 -22.23 -2.56
N PRO A 787 -12.69 -23.56 -2.75
CA PRO A 787 -11.67 -24.29 -3.47
C PRO A 787 -11.62 -23.85 -4.94
N VAL A 788 -10.42 -23.77 -5.49
CA VAL A 788 -10.22 -23.49 -6.91
C VAL A 788 -10.58 -24.76 -7.69
N LEU A 789 -11.60 -24.68 -8.55
CA LEU A 789 -12.10 -25.84 -9.30
C LEU A 789 -11.22 -26.23 -10.50
N ASP A 790 -10.41 -25.31 -11.02
CA ASP A 790 -9.57 -25.50 -12.21
C ASP A 790 -8.30 -24.66 -12.08
N ASP A 791 -7.14 -25.21 -12.44
CA ASP A 791 -5.81 -24.58 -12.33
C ASP A 791 -5.51 -23.60 -13.48
N ARG A 792 -6.45 -23.45 -14.43
CA ARG A 792 -6.37 -22.41 -15.48
C ARG A 792 -6.59 -21.02 -14.88
N ASP A 793 -6.04 -19.99 -15.53
CA ASP A 793 -6.24 -18.57 -15.15
C ASP A 793 -7.67 -18.10 -15.50
N ILE A 794 -8.66 -18.62 -14.77
CA ILE A 794 -10.08 -18.32 -14.89
C ILE A 794 -10.44 -17.28 -13.83
N ARG A 795 -11.29 -16.33 -14.19
CA ARG A 795 -11.74 -15.25 -13.30
C ARG A 795 -13.18 -15.46 -12.92
N ILE A 796 -13.51 -15.19 -11.66
CA ILE A 796 -14.89 -14.99 -11.25
C ILE A 796 -15.27 -13.57 -11.68
N MET A 797 -16.29 -13.49 -12.53
CA MET A 797 -16.75 -12.24 -13.15
C MET A 797 -17.83 -11.56 -12.30
N GLY A 798 -18.65 -12.34 -11.59
CA GLY A 798 -19.69 -11.83 -10.69
C GLY A 798 -20.15 -12.90 -9.70
N ILE A 799 -20.77 -12.44 -8.61
CA ILE A 799 -21.39 -13.28 -7.58
C ILE A 799 -22.78 -12.76 -7.23
N ALA A 800 -23.67 -13.66 -6.84
CA ALA A 800 -24.99 -13.34 -6.30
C ALA A 800 -25.30 -14.26 -5.12
N VAL A 801 -25.59 -13.69 -3.94
CA VAL A 801 -26.20 -14.44 -2.84
C VAL A 801 -27.63 -14.82 -3.24
N VAL A 802 -27.91 -16.13 -3.32
CA VAL A 802 -29.21 -16.67 -3.77
C VAL A 802 -30.17 -16.82 -2.59
N HIS A 803 -29.68 -17.41 -1.50
CA HIS A 803 -30.47 -17.64 -0.29
C HIS A 803 -29.55 -17.84 0.91
N ARG A 804 -30.01 -17.43 2.09
CA ARG A 804 -29.38 -17.73 3.37
C ARG A 804 -30.39 -18.42 4.28
N GLU A 805 -30.02 -19.57 4.81
CA GLU A 805 -30.77 -20.32 5.82
C GLU A 805 -29.83 -20.59 7.00
N LEU A 806 -30.06 -19.91 8.13
CA LEU A 806 -29.19 -19.97 9.31
C LEU A 806 -27.70 -19.74 8.93
N SER A 807 -26.86 -20.76 9.09
CA SER A 807 -25.44 -20.75 8.76
C SER A 807 -25.12 -21.17 7.32
N ILE A 808 -26.11 -21.61 6.54
CA ILE A 808 -25.90 -22.01 5.15
C ILE A 808 -26.21 -20.84 4.20
N VAL A 809 -25.25 -20.52 3.33
CA VAL A 809 -25.39 -19.51 2.29
C VAL A 809 -25.24 -20.16 0.91
N TRP A 810 -26.22 -19.93 0.06
CA TRP A 810 -26.21 -20.34 -1.34
C TRP A 810 -25.75 -19.17 -2.21
N ILE A 811 -24.72 -19.40 -3.03
CA ILE A 811 -24.03 -18.36 -3.78
C ILE A 811 -23.90 -18.81 -5.23
N ALA A 812 -24.40 -18.02 -6.17
CA ALA A 812 -24.13 -18.21 -7.59
C ALA A 812 -22.87 -17.42 -7.97
N ALA A 813 -21.91 -18.07 -8.63
CA ALA A 813 -20.70 -17.45 -9.15
C ALA A 813 -20.61 -17.71 -10.66
N VAL A 814 -20.26 -16.69 -11.43
CA VAL A 814 -20.11 -16.76 -12.89
C VAL A 814 -18.68 -16.51 -13.31
N TYR A 815 -18.22 -17.24 -14.32
CA TYR A 815 -16.80 -17.33 -14.66
C TYR A 815 -16.51 -16.92 -16.10
N SER A 816 -15.25 -16.53 -16.33
CA SER A 816 -14.78 -16.10 -17.65
C SER A 816 -14.75 -17.22 -18.70
N ASP A 817 -14.79 -18.48 -18.27
CA ASP A 817 -14.79 -19.67 -19.12
C ASP A 817 -16.21 -20.14 -19.53
N ALA A 818 -17.20 -19.27 -19.34
CA ALA A 818 -18.62 -19.53 -19.56
C ALA A 818 -19.30 -20.41 -18.50
N SER A 819 -18.60 -20.82 -17.43
CA SER A 819 -19.22 -21.64 -16.39
C SER A 819 -20.03 -20.83 -15.37
N VAL A 820 -21.11 -21.46 -14.88
CA VAL A 820 -21.94 -20.97 -13.78
C VAL A 820 -21.87 -22.00 -12.67
N VAL A 821 -21.52 -21.59 -11.45
CA VAL A 821 -21.35 -22.49 -10.32
C VAL A 821 -22.25 -22.04 -9.17
N LEU A 822 -22.98 -22.99 -8.60
CA LEU A 822 -23.73 -22.82 -7.37
C LEU A 822 -22.91 -23.38 -6.20
N TRP A 823 -22.44 -22.47 -5.36
CA TRP A 823 -21.70 -22.75 -4.14
C TRP A 823 -22.63 -22.83 -2.94
N ARG A 824 -22.33 -23.75 -2.03
CA ARG A 824 -22.90 -23.83 -0.69
C ARG A 824 -21.79 -23.54 0.31
N LEU A 825 -21.93 -22.44 1.04
CA LEU A 825 -21.07 -22.04 2.15
C LEU A 825 -21.75 -22.44 3.46
N ASP A 826 -21.03 -23.16 4.31
CA ASP A 826 -21.38 -23.39 5.70
C ASP A 826 -20.54 -22.43 6.55
N ILE A 827 -21.18 -21.41 7.12
CA ILE A 827 -20.51 -20.35 7.89
C ILE A 827 -19.89 -20.91 9.17
N ASP A 828 -20.61 -21.78 9.88
CA ASP A 828 -20.16 -22.31 11.18
C ASP A 828 -18.95 -23.21 11.01
N HIS A 829 -18.96 -24.04 9.96
CA HIS A 829 -17.87 -24.95 9.64
C HIS A 829 -16.82 -24.33 8.71
N GLN A 830 -17.01 -23.10 8.25
CA GLN A 830 -16.11 -22.37 7.34
C GLN A 830 -15.77 -23.13 6.06
N THR A 831 -16.73 -23.88 5.51
CA THR A 831 -16.50 -24.74 4.34
C THR A 831 -17.32 -24.32 3.14
N PHE A 832 -16.67 -24.34 1.98
CA PHE A 832 -17.32 -24.20 0.68
C PHE A 832 -17.45 -25.56 0.00
N SER A 833 -18.60 -25.81 -0.60
CA SER A 833 -18.87 -26.99 -1.43
C SER A 833 -19.52 -26.59 -2.75
N CYS A 834 -19.07 -27.21 -3.85
CA CYS A 834 -19.67 -27.02 -5.17
C CYS A 834 -20.91 -27.91 -5.26
N ALA A 835 -22.10 -27.31 -5.19
CA ALA A 835 -23.37 -28.03 -5.23
C ALA A 835 -23.85 -28.29 -6.66
N GLY A 836 -23.68 -27.30 -7.55
CA GLY A 836 -24.08 -27.43 -8.94
C GLY A 836 -23.18 -26.64 -9.89
N ARG A 837 -23.03 -27.13 -11.13
CA ARG A 837 -22.26 -26.46 -12.17
C ARG A 837 -22.96 -26.60 -13.53
N ALA A 838 -23.08 -25.50 -14.25
CA ALA A 838 -23.55 -25.49 -15.64
C ALA A 838 -22.39 -25.83 -16.59
N ALA A 839 -22.71 -26.53 -17.68
CA ALA A 839 -21.76 -26.76 -18.77
C ALA A 839 -21.46 -25.44 -19.51
N SER A 840 -20.20 -25.24 -19.90
CA SER A 840 -19.71 -24.00 -20.52
C SER A 840 -20.25 -23.75 -21.93
N ASP A 841 -20.80 -24.78 -22.58
CA ASP A 841 -21.41 -24.71 -23.92
C ASP A 841 -22.80 -24.04 -23.93
N ILE A 842 -23.45 -23.88 -22.77
CA ILE A 842 -24.78 -23.26 -22.69
C ILE A 842 -24.74 -21.76 -23.06
N HIS A 843 -23.75 -21.05 -22.51
CA HIS A 843 -23.41 -19.67 -22.89
C HIS A 843 -22.38 -19.60 -24.02
N ALA A 844 -21.43 -20.55 -24.06
CA ALA A 844 -20.28 -20.57 -25.00
C ALA A 844 -19.35 -19.35 -24.98
N HIS A 845 -19.63 -18.37 -24.10
CA HIS A 845 -18.96 -17.09 -24.00
C HIS A 845 -18.80 -16.66 -22.53
N CYS A 846 -17.89 -15.73 -22.26
CA CYS A 846 -17.65 -15.19 -20.92
C CYS A 846 -18.95 -14.68 -20.29
N VAL A 847 -19.28 -15.17 -19.09
CA VAL A 847 -20.45 -14.70 -18.34
C VAL A 847 -20.02 -13.52 -17.48
N LEU A 848 -20.57 -12.34 -17.75
CA LEU A 848 -20.10 -11.06 -17.21
C LEU A 848 -20.82 -10.68 -15.92
N SER A 849 -22.12 -10.98 -15.82
CA SER A 849 -22.96 -10.53 -14.72
C SER A 849 -23.95 -11.61 -14.26
N VAL A 850 -24.37 -11.51 -13.00
CA VAL A 850 -25.29 -12.43 -12.35
C VAL A 850 -26.20 -11.69 -11.38
N ALA A 851 -27.46 -12.08 -11.33
CA ALA A 851 -28.43 -11.65 -10.33
C ALA A 851 -29.22 -12.86 -9.81
N SER A 852 -29.79 -12.74 -8.61
CA SER A 852 -30.66 -13.76 -8.02
C SER A 852 -32.01 -13.14 -7.65
N VAL A 853 -33.06 -13.95 -7.67
CA VAL A 853 -34.39 -13.53 -7.23
C VAL A 853 -35.14 -14.71 -6.60
N LYS A 854 -35.85 -14.44 -5.50
CA LYS A 854 -36.83 -15.36 -4.94
C LYS A 854 -38.23 -14.92 -5.39
N THR A 855 -38.90 -15.74 -6.17
CA THR A 855 -40.24 -15.43 -6.68
C THR A 855 -41.32 -15.63 -5.61
N ASN A 856 -42.48 -15.01 -5.80
CA ASN A 856 -43.60 -15.07 -4.84
C ASN A 856 -44.18 -16.48 -4.67
N ASP A 857 -44.02 -17.35 -5.66
CA ASP A 857 -44.39 -18.77 -5.60
C ASP A 857 -43.29 -19.65 -4.97
N GLY A 858 -42.22 -19.05 -4.43
CA GLY A 858 -41.22 -19.73 -3.62
C GLY A 858 -40.05 -20.35 -4.40
N ARG A 859 -39.91 -20.06 -5.69
CA ARG A 859 -38.74 -20.50 -6.49
C ARG A 859 -37.56 -19.57 -6.33
N TYR A 860 -36.37 -20.13 -6.46
CA TYR A 860 -35.09 -19.43 -6.43
C TYR A 860 -34.49 -19.47 -7.82
N LEU A 861 -34.43 -18.31 -8.47
CA LEU A 861 -33.93 -18.18 -9.83
C LEU A 861 -32.62 -17.40 -9.84
N VAL A 862 -31.69 -17.87 -10.67
CA VAL A 862 -30.45 -17.17 -10.99
C VAL A 862 -30.55 -16.68 -12.43
N LEU A 863 -30.16 -15.44 -12.67
CA LEU A 863 -30.11 -14.83 -13.99
C LEU A 863 -28.66 -14.49 -14.30
N THR A 864 -28.22 -14.81 -15.52
CA THR A 864 -26.82 -14.60 -15.94
C THR A 864 -26.76 -13.94 -17.30
N GLY A 865 -25.86 -12.98 -17.46
CA GLY A 865 -25.66 -12.24 -18.70
C GLY A 865 -24.25 -12.46 -19.25
N ALA A 866 -24.14 -12.76 -20.54
CA ALA A 866 -22.86 -13.07 -21.17
C ALA A 866 -22.41 -12.00 -22.17
N SER A 867 -21.18 -12.15 -22.67
CA SER A 867 -20.56 -11.24 -23.63
C SER A 867 -21.23 -11.21 -25.01
N ASP A 868 -22.18 -12.11 -25.26
CA ASP A 868 -22.99 -12.19 -26.49
C ASP A 868 -24.31 -11.40 -26.41
N GLY A 869 -24.59 -10.76 -25.26
CA GLY A 869 -25.78 -9.95 -25.06
C GLY A 869 -27.04 -10.73 -24.69
N GLN A 870 -26.92 -12.03 -24.37
CA GLN A 870 -28.04 -12.86 -23.94
C GLN A 870 -28.16 -12.91 -22.42
N ILE A 871 -29.40 -13.07 -21.95
CA ILE A 871 -29.69 -13.41 -20.54
C ILE A 871 -30.22 -14.84 -20.48
N ILE A 872 -29.67 -15.64 -19.58
CA ILE A 872 -30.14 -17.01 -19.29
C ILE A 872 -30.66 -17.07 -17.85
N VAL A 873 -31.81 -17.73 -17.67
CA VAL A 873 -32.44 -17.98 -16.37
C VAL A 873 -32.25 -19.44 -15.99
N TRP A 874 -31.83 -19.67 -14.75
CA TRP A 874 -31.58 -20.96 -14.13
C TRP A 874 -32.52 -21.13 -12.94
N ASP A 875 -33.16 -22.29 -12.81
CA ASP A 875 -33.95 -22.62 -11.63
C ASP A 875 -33.10 -23.48 -10.68
N VAL A 876 -32.76 -22.91 -9.52
CA VAL A 876 -31.93 -23.57 -8.50
C VAL A 876 -32.73 -23.99 -7.28
N SER A 877 -34.06 -23.90 -7.35
CA SER A 877 -34.96 -24.22 -6.22
C SER A 877 -34.72 -25.62 -5.68
N ALA A 878 -34.50 -26.58 -6.57
CA ALA A 878 -34.33 -27.99 -6.23
C ALA A 878 -33.11 -28.27 -5.32
N PHE A 879 -32.06 -27.45 -5.45
CA PHE A 879 -30.85 -27.51 -4.61
C PHE A 879 -31.10 -26.95 -3.22
N ILE A 880 -31.83 -25.83 -3.15
CA ILE A 880 -32.07 -25.10 -1.92
C ILE A 880 -33.12 -25.80 -1.06
N THR A 881 -34.18 -26.36 -1.66
CA THR A 881 -35.24 -27.07 -0.93
C THR A 881 -34.90 -28.52 -0.59
N GLY A 882 -33.66 -28.97 -0.86
CA GLY A 882 -33.18 -30.32 -0.49
C GLY A 882 -33.77 -31.47 -1.32
N THR A 883 -34.38 -31.19 -2.48
CA THR A 883 -34.89 -32.24 -3.38
C THR A 883 -33.80 -32.92 -4.19
N VAL A 884 -32.60 -32.32 -4.22
CA VAL A 884 -31.40 -32.83 -4.86
C VAL A 884 -30.38 -33.20 -3.77
N ASP A 885 -29.75 -34.36 -3.93
CA ASP A 885 -28.69 -34.82 -3.02
C ASP A 885 -27.37 -34.08 -3.30
N VAL A 886 -27.20 -32.95 -2.63
CA VAL A 886 -26.05 -32.04 -2.75
C VAL A 886 -24.73 -32.61 -2.23
N THR A 887 -24.74 -33.81 -1.63
CA THR A 887 -23.50 -34.53 -1.27
C THR A 887 -22.83 -35.13 -2.50
N LYS A 888 -23.54 -35.30 -3.62
CA LYS A 888 -22.98 -35.70 -4.90
C LYS A 888 -22.36 -34.48 -5.58
N ALA A 889 -21.04 -34.52 -5.76
CA ALA A 889 -20.31 -33.40 -6.37
C ALA A 889 -20.74 -33.15 -7.83
N ASN A 890 -20.83 -31.87 -8.21
CA ASN A 890 -20.96 -31.39 -9.60
C ASN A 890 -22.26 -31.79 -10.33
N ILE A 891 -23.42 -31.52 -9.72
CA ILE A 891 -24.71 -31.74 -10.38
C ILE A 891 -24.91 -30.68 -11.47
N ALA A 892 -25.42 -31.10 -12.63
CA ALA A 892 -25.65 -30.18 -13.74
C ALA A 892 -26.75 -29.15 -13.41
N LEU A 893 -26.48 -27.87 -13.68
CA LEU A 893 -27.50 -26.82 -13.64
C LEU A 893 -28.24 -26.77 -14.97
N GLU A 894 -29.58 -26.73 -14.92
CA GLU A 894 -30.43 -26.65 -16.11
C GLU A 894 -30.93 -25.21 -16.34
N ALA A 895 -30.82 -24.76 -17.60
CA ALA A 895 -31.37 -23.48 -18.01
C ALA A 895 -32.87 -23.63 -18.30
N VAL A 896 -33.70 -22.78 -17.70
CA VAL A 896 -35.17 -22.80 -17.85
C VAL A 896 -35.68 -21.79 -18.89
N LEU A 897 -34.90 -20.74 -19.17
CA LEU A 897 -35.21 -19.76 -20.21
C LEU A 897 -33.94 -19.14 -20.79
N LYS A 898 -33.86 -19.01 -22.11
CA LYS A 898 -32.87 -18.19 -22.81
C LYS A 898 -33.56 -16.96 -23.41
N VAL A 899 -33.06 -15.78 -23.10
CA VAL A 899 -33.56 -14.49 -23.58
C VAL A 899 -32.53 -13.92 -24.55
N PRO A 900 -32.70 -14.15 -25.87
CA PRO A 900 -31.79 -13.60 -26.87
C PRO A 900 -32.05 -12.11 -27.09
N ASN A 901 -31.07 -11.42 -27.69
CA ASN A 901 -31.19 -10.04 -28.16
C ASN A 901 -31.50 -9.00 -27.07
N VAL A 902 -31.08 -9.21 -25.81
CA VAL A 902 -31.23 -8.20 -24.75
C VAL A 902 -30.26 -7.04 -24.95
N HIS A 903 -29.00 -7.35 -25.31
CA HIS A 903 -27.98 -6.40 -25.78
C HIS A 903 -27.39 -6.82 -27.13
N ARG A 904 -26.75 -5.91 -27.87
CA ARG A 904 -26.00 -6.18 -29.12
C ARG A 904 -24.58 -6.67 -28.85
N SER A 905 -24.08 -6.42 -27.64
CA SER A 905 -22.78 -6.82 -27.09
C SER A 905 -22.99 -7.28 -25.65
N GLY A 906 -21.91 -7.43 -24.87
CA GLY A 906 -21.96 -8.00 -23.53
C GLY A 906 -22.90 -7.30 -22.55
N VAL A 907 -23.55 -8.11 -21.70
CA VAL A 907 -24.36 -7.66 -20.57
C VAL A 907 -23.46 -7.43 -19.36
N ASN A 908 -22.87 -6.24 -19.26
CA ASN A 908 -21.86 -5.91 -18.24
C ASN A 908 -22.40 -5.99 -16.81
N THR A 909 -23.68 -5.64 -16.62
CA THR A 909 -24.31 -5.52 -15.31
C THR A 909 -25.80 -5.82 -15.39
N MET A 910 -26.37 -6.32 -14.30
CA MET A 910 -27.80 -6.48 -14.15
C MET A 910 -28.24 -6.47 -12.69
N CYS A 911 -29.49 -6.09 -12.47
CA CYS A 911 -30.20 -6.34 -11.23
C CYS A 911 -31.62 -6.83 -11.53
N ALA A 912 -32.20 -7.61 -10.62
CA ALA A 912 -33.52 -8.20 -10.79
C ALA A 912 -34.38 -7.95 -9.55
N ARG A 913 -35.69 -7.74 -9.76
CA ARG A 913 -36.68 -7.55 -8.69
C ARG A 913 -38.00 -8.21 -9.08
N VAL A 914 -38.75 -8.72 -8.10
CA VAL A 914 -40.09 -9.29 -8.33
C VAL A 914 -41.12 -8.17 -8.40
N ASN A 915 -42.05 -8.27 -9.35
CA ASN A 915 -43.24 -7.43 -9.45
C ASN A 915 -44.49 -8.31 -9.63
N GLY A 916 -45.20 -8.59 -8.54
CA GLY A 916 -46.36 -9.48 -8.58
C GLY A 916 -46.01 -10.88 -9.10
N ALA A 917 -46.50 -11.26 -10.28
CA ALA A 917 -46.18 -12.54 -10.91
C ALA A 917 -44.96 -12.48 -11.84
N ASP A 918 -44.42 -11.28 -12.12
CA ASP A 918 -43.33 -11.05 -13.05
C ASP A 918 -42.02 -10.78 -12.33
N ILE A 919 -40.93 -10.96 -13.06
CA ILE A 919 -39.56 -10.61 -12.67
C ILE A 919 -39.12 -9.52 -13.64
N VAL A 920 -38.69 -8.39 -13.08
CA VAL A 920 -38.18 -7.26 -13.83
C VAL A 920 -36.67 -7.26 -13.74
N VAL A 921 -36.01 -7.32 -14.89
CA VAL A 921 -34.55 -7.35 -15.00
C VAL A 921 -34.09 -6.06 -15.68
N ALA A 922 -33.37 -5.22 -14.94
CA ALA A 922 -32.67 -4.07 -15.50
C ALA A 922 -31.24 -4.49 -15.84
N SER A 923 -30.78 -4.16 -17.04
CA SER A 923 -29.45 -4.53 -17.54
C SER A 923 -28.80 -3.41 -18.31
N GLY A 924 -27.48 -3.29 -18.16
CA GLY A 924 -26.63 -2.33 -18.86
C GLY A 924 -25.61 -3.05 -19.72
N GLY A 925 -25.47 -2.61 -20.97
CA GLY A 925 -24.62 -3.25 -21.96
C GLY A 925 -23.38 -2.45 -22.34
N ASP A 926 -22.43 -3.17 -22.92
CA ASP A 926 -21.25 -2.60 -23.59
C ASP A 926 -21.64 -1.81 -24.87
N ASP A 927 -22.84 -2.09 -25.39
CA ASP A 927 -23.46 -1.39 -26.53
C ASP A 927 -24.08 -0.02 -26.14
N CYS A 928 -23.70 0.53 -24.99
CA CYS A 928 -24.15 1.82 -24.47
C CYS A 928 -25.69 1.92 -24.26
N SER A 929 -26.38 0.78 -24.19
CA SER A 929 -27.83 0.71 -24.04
C SER A 929 -28.22 0.17 -22.66
N ILE A 930 -29.37 0.64 -22.18
CA ILE A 930 -30.04 0.08 -20.99
C ILE A 930 -31.29 -0.67 -21.44
N SER A 931 -31.55 -1.82 -20.81
CA SER A 931 -32.69 -2.69 -21.13
C SER A 931 -33.48 -3.06 -19.87
N LEU A 932 -34.79 -3.11 -20.02
CA LEU A 932 -35.76 -3.63 -19.07
C LEU A 932 -36.44 -4.86 -19.66
N THR A 933 -36.18 -6.02 -19.07
CA THR A 933 -36.74 -7.30 -19.49
C THR A 933 -37.75 -7.79 -18.46
N TRP A 934 -38.99 -8.04 -18.89
CA TRP A 934 -40.07 -8.57 -18.06
C TRP A 934 -40.20 -10.07 -18.32
N ILE A 935 -40.10 -10.87 -17.26
CA ILE A 935 -40.14 -12.34 -17.32
C ILE A 935 -41.27 -12.82 -16.40
N GLY A 936 -42.29 -13.47 -16.96
CA GLY A 936 -43.36 -14.07 -16.17
C GLY A 936 -42.83 -15.27 -15.39
N SER A 937 -43.22 -15.43 -14.13
CA SER A 937 -42.62 -16.45 -13.27
C SER A 937 -42.99 -17.88 -13.66
N THR A 938 -44.26 -18.19 -13.97
CA THR A 938 -44.79 -19.57 -14.07
C THR A 938 -45.41 -19.94 -15.44
N PRO A 939 -44.72 -20.71 -16.31
CA PRO A 939 -43.28 -20.94 -16.33
C PRO A 939 -42.50 -19.68 -16.76
N PRO A 940 -41.17 -19.62 -16.49
CA PRO A 940 -40.33 -18.51 -16.93
C PRO A 940 -40.49 -18.24 -18.42
N SER A 941 -41.04 -17.08 -18.78
CA SER A 941 -41.29 -16.69 -20.17
C SER A 941 -41.17 -15.19 -20.36
N VAL A 942 -40.56 -14.78 -21.47
CA VAL A 942 -40.37 -13.35 -21.80
C VAL A 942 -41.72 -12.72 -22.10
N GLN A 943 -42.10 -11.72 -21.30
CA GLN A 943 -43.32 -10.92 -21.53
C GLN A 943 -43.03 -9.71 -22.42
N SER A 944 -41.95 -8.99 -22.13
CA SER A 944 -41.50 -7.86 -22.94
C SER A 944 -40.02 -7.55 -22.74
N ILE A 945 -39.40 -6.92 -23.73
CA ILE A 945 -38.04 -6.37 -23.65
C ILE A 945 -38.13 -4.94 -24.17
N THR A 946 -37.84 -3.98 -23.31
CA THR A 946 -37.74 -2.55 -23.67
C THR A 946 -36.28 -2.15 -23.60
N ARG A 947 -35.72 -1.66 -24.71
CA ARG A 947 -34.33 -1.19 -24.76
C ARG A 947 -34.28 0.28 -25.16
N LYS A 948 -33.49 1.06 -24.43
CA LYS A 948 -33.10 2.41 -24.82
C LYS A 948 -31.67 2.38 -25.36
N GLU A 949 -31.54 2.49 -26.67
CA GLU A 949 -30.24 2.65 -27.33
C GLU A 949 -29.63 4.02 -27.02
N LEU A 950 -28.30 4.10 -26.99
CA LEU A 950 -27.55 5.33 -26.67
C LEU A 950 -28.03 5.99 -25.37
N ALA A 951 -28.29 5.16 -24.35
CA ALA A 951 -28.65 5.62 -23.02
C ALA A 951 -27.48 6.38 -22.36
N HIS A 952 -26.26 5.93 -22.66
CA HIS A 952 -25.00 6.61 -22.32
C HIS A 952 -24.14 6.79 -23.57
N ALA A 953 -23.10 7.62 -23.47
CA ALA A 953 -22.12 7.81 -24.55
C ALA A 953 -21.03 6.73 -24.58
N SER A 954 -20.97 5.88 -23.56
CA SER A 954 -20.02 4.76 -23.42
C SER A 954 -20.71 3.57 -22.75
N ALA A 955 -19.98 2.46 -22.61
CA ALA A 955 -20.43 1.24 -21.96
C ALA A 955 -21.01 1.51 -20.56
N ILE A 956 -22.15 0.90 -20.26
CA ILE A 956 -22.74 0.96 -18.92
C ILE A 956 -22.02 -0.07 -18.04
N GLN A 957 -21.55 0.37 -16.87
CA GLN A 957 -20.73 -0.45 -15.98
C GLN A 957 -21.53 -0.99 -14.79
N SER A 958 -22.50 -0.24 -14.30
CA SER A 958 -23.40 -0.74 -13.24
C SER A 958 -24.81 -0.16 -13.37
N VAL A 959 -25.80 -0.98 -13.02
CA VAL A 959 -27.22 -0.60 -12.90
C VAL A 959 -27.78 -1.11 -11.58
N SER A 960 -28.60 -0.31 -10.92
CA SER A 960 -29.28 -0.70 -9.68
C SER A 960 -30.68 -0.10 -9.61
N PHE A 961 -31.62 -0.82 -8.99
CA PHE A 961 -32.94 -0.26 -8.72
C PHE A 961 -32.89 0.71 -7.54
N LEU A 962 -33.47 1.89 -7.74
CA LEU A 962 -33.85 2.80 -6.65
C LEU A 962 -35.15 2.27 -6.01
N GLY A 963 -35.68 2.90 -4.96
CA GLY A 963 -37.01 2.52 -4.44
C GLY A 963 -38.04 2.43 -5.57
N GLY A 964 -38.93 1.42 -5.52
CA GLY A 964 -39.89 1.14 -6.59
C GLY A 964 -39.30 0.44 -7.84
N PHE A 965 -39.51 1.00 -9.04
CA PHE A 965 -38.97 0.46 -10.31
C PHE A 965 -38.12 1.47 -11.09
N SER A 966 -37.72 2.57 -10.44
CA SER A 966 -36.76 3.51 -10.99
C SER A 966 -35.35 2.88 -10.98
N ILE A 967 -34.53 3.24 -11.96
CA ILE A 967 -33.22 2.62 -12.18
C ILE A 967 -32.16 3.70 -12.16
N CYS A 968 -31.06 3.46 -11.45
CA CYS A 968 -29.85 4.24 -11.55
C CYS A 968 -28.83 3.48 -12.41
N SER A 969 -28.14 4.19 -13.30
CA SER A 969 -27.03 3.65 -14.08
C SER A 969 -25.81 4.55 -14.02
N VAL A 970 -24.62 3.93 -14.07
CA VAL A 970 -23.35 4.63 -14.25
C VAL A 970 -22.59 4.05 -15.44
N SER A 971 -21.88 4.91 -16.16
CA SER A 971 -21.12 4.56 -17.36
C SER A 971 -19.72 5.15 -17.33
N THR A 972 -18.83 4.57 -18.15
CA THR A 972 -17.49 5.10 -18.44
C THR A 972 -17.48 6.53 -18.95
N ASP A 973 -18.62 7.05 -19.44
CA ASP A 973 -18.79 8.45 -19.83
C ASP A 973 -18.88 9.44 -18.65
N GLN A 974 -18.70 8.95 -17.42
CA GLN A 974 -18.72 9.71 -16.16
C GLN A 974 -20.09 10.34 -15.85
N ARG A 975 -21.17 9.71 -16.30
CA ARG A 975 -22.54 10.14 -15.98
C ARG A 975 -23.27 9.12 -15.12
N VAL A 976 -24.01 9.67 -14.18
CA VAL A 976 -24.98 8.98 -13.33
C VAL A 976 -26.35 9.37 -13.83
N ALA A 977 -27.15 8.42 -14.26
CA ALA A 977 -28.47 8.67 -14.84
C ALA A 977 -29.55 7.92 -14.06
N VAL A 978 -30.67 8.61 -13.82
CA VAL A 978 -31.85 8.04 -13.19
C VAL A 978 -32.95 7.91 -14.24
N TRP A 979 -33.50 6.70 -14.35
CA TRP A 979 -34.52 6.33 -15.33
C TRP A 979 -35.79 5.88 -14.62
N ASN A 980 -36.95 6.16 -15.21
CA ASN A 980 -38.20 5.55 -14.75
C ASN A 980 -38.38 4.13 -15.34
N GLN A 981 -39.47 3.47 -14.94
CA GLN A 981 -39.84 2.12 -15.42
C GLN A 981 -40.13 2.01 -16.93
N HIS A 982 -40.19 3.14 -17.65
CA HIS A 982 -40.35 3.20 -19.11
C HIS A 982 -39.04 3.56 -19.83
N LEU A 983 -37.91 3.57 -19.11
CA LEU A 983 -36.59 3.99 -19.61
C LEU A 983 -36.56 5.45 -20.11
N GLU A 984 -37.35 6.32 -19.49
CA GLU A 984 -37.27 7.76 -19.69
C GLU A 984 -36.36 8.39 -18.63
N LEU A 985 -35.39 9.20 -19.08
CA LEU A 985 -34.44 9.89 -18.22
C LEU A 985 -35.16 10.90 -17.32
N GLN A 986 -35.02 10.75 -16.01
CA GLN A 986 -35.60 11.62 -14.99
C GLN A 986 -34.58 12.63 -14.46
N ASP A 987 -33.34 12.20 -14.24
CA ASP A 987 -32.26 13.05 -13.75
C ASP A 987 -30.90 12.55 -14.22
N MET A 988 -29.91 13.43 -14.23
CA MET A 988 -28.54 13.10 -14.59
C MET A 988 -27.52 14.05 -13.95
N ALA A 989 -26.44 13.47 -13.42
CA ALA A 989 -25.29 14.19 -12.89
C ALA A 989 -23.98 13.68 -13.49
N ILE A 990 -22.97 14.55 -13.49
CA ILE A 990 -21.58 14.20 -13.83
C ILE A 990 -20.88 13.76 -12.53
N THR A 991 -20.22 12.61 -12.56
CA THR A 991 -19.28 12.20 -11.51
C THR A 991 -17.85 12.55 -11.91
N LEU A 992 -17.00 12.85 -10.94
CA LEU A 992 -15.58 13.11 -11.17
C LEU A 992 -14.70 11.86 -11.04
N VAL A 993 -15.32 10.74 -10.66
CA VAL A 993 -14.71 9.41 -10.69
C VAL A 993 -14.44 9.06 -12.14
N SER A 994 -13.17 8.85 -12.48
CA SER A 994 -12.82 8.40 -13.82
C SER A 994 -12.94 6.89 -13.94
N ASP A 995 -13.33 6.45 -15.14
CA ASP A 995 -13.60 5.04 -15.41
C ASP A 995 -14.51 4.42 -14.33
N PRO A 996 -15.72 4.99 -14.06
CA PRO A 996 -16.61 4.42 -13.06
C PRO A 996 -16.84 2.94 -13.35
N SER A 997 -16.43 2.08 -12.43
CA SER A 997 -16.48 0.63 -12.57
C SER A 997 -17.55 -0.02 -11.69
N ALA A 998 -17.98 0.67 -10.63
CA ALA A 998 -18.94 0.13 -9.67
C ALA A 998 -19.91 1.19 -9.17
N LEU A 999 -21.13 0.75 -8.87
CA LEU A 999 -22.18 1.55 -8.26
C LEU A 999 -22.92 0.69 -7.24
N GLU A 1000 -23.18 1.28 -6.07
CA GLU A 1000 -24.00 0.71 -5.01
C GLU A 1000 -25.05 1.73 -4.59
N VAL A 1001 -26.25 1.26 -4.28
CA VAL A 1001 -27.35 2.09 -3.77
C VAL A 1001 -27.69 1.61 -2.37
N SER A 1002 -27.60 2.50 -1.39
CA SER A 1002 -28.01 2.25 -0.01
C SER A 1002 -29.02 3.29 0.45
N THR A 1003 -29.74 2.98 1.53
CA THR A 1003 -30.68 3.92 2.16
C THR A 1003 -30.17 4.23 3.56
N ILE A 1004 -29.99 5.51 3.87
CA ILE A 1004 -29.56 6.00 5.19
C ILE A 1004 -30.66 6.95 5.69
N GLY A 1005 -31.40 6.51 6.71
CA GLY A 1005 -32.60 7.24 7.15
C GLY A 1005 -33.63 7.34 6.02
N ASP A 1006 -34.05 8.57 5.71
CA ASP A 1006 -34.99 8.88 4.62
C ASP A 1006 -34.29 9.24 3.29
N ASP A 1007 -32.97 9.11 3.21
CA ASP A 1007 -32.20 9.50 2.02
C ASP A 1007 -31.63 8.28 1.30
N THR A 1008 -31.70 8.31 -0.04
CA THR A 1008 -31.01 7.32 -0.88
C THR A 1008 -29.61 7.80 -1.19
N GLN A 1009 -28.60 7.01 -0.81
CA GLN A 1009 -27.21 7.28 -1.13
C GLN A 1009 -26.77 6.41 -2.32
N ILE A 1010 -26.16 7.03 -3.31
CA ILE A 1010 -25.61 6.39 -4.49
C ILE A 1010 -24.09 6.51 -4.40
N MET A 1011 -23.41 5.39 -4.20
CA MET A 1011 -21.95 5.33 -4.10
C MET A 1011 -21.36 4.92 -5.44
N ILE A 1012 -20.33 5.62 -5.90
CA ILE A 1012 -19.68 5.38 -7.17
C ILE A 1012 -18.19 5.22 -6.96
N ALA A 1013 -17.65 4.15 -7.54
CA ALA A 1013 -16.27 3.77 -7.44
C ALA A 1013 -15.65 3.58 -8.83
N GLY A 1014 -14.38 3.93 -8.93
CA GLY A 1014 -13.55 3.79 -10.12
C GLY A 1014 -12.14 4.24 -9.78
N ILE A 1015 -11.55 5.12 -10.60
CA ILE A 1015 -10.37 5.90 -10.20
C ILE A 1015 -10.84 7.06 -9.30
N GLY A 1016 -11.03 6.72 -8.02
CA GLY A 1016 -11.59 7.58 -6.99
C GLY A 1016 -12.94 7.06 -6.47
N PHE A 1017 -13.47 7.77 -5.48
CA PHE A 1017 -14.75 7.45 -4.85
C PHE A 1017 -15.57 8.72 -4.67
N GLU A 1018 -16.86 8.64 -5.00
CA GLU A 1018 -17.82 9.74 -4.85
C GLU A 1018 -19.19 9.21 -4.43
N THR A 1019 -19.93 9.99 -3.64
CA THR A 1019 -21.32 9.68 -3.27
C THR A 1019 -22.27 10.80 -3.66
N PHE A 1020 -23.49 10.42 -4.05
CA PHE A 1020 -24.60 11.32 -4.31
C PHE A 1020 -25.76 10.99 -3.37
N THR A 1021 -26.49 12.02 -2.94
CA THR A 1021 -27.72 11.84 -2.16
C THR A 1021 -28.94 12.25 -2.97
N MET A 1022 -30.02 11.48 -2.82
CA MET A 1022 -31.34 11.73 -3.40
C MET A 1022 -32.43 11.62 -2.32
N PRO A 1023 -33.26 12.66 -2.10
CA PRO A 1023 -34.32 12.62 -1.08
C PRO A 1023 -35.43 11.61 -1.39
N CYS A 1024 -35.94 10.87 -0.39
CA CYS A 1024 -37.00 9.85 -0.59
C CYS A 1024 -38.34 10.38 -1.12
N SER A 1025 -38.63 11.68 -1.03
CA SER A 1025 -39.86 12.27 -1.62
C SER A 1025 -40.03 12.08 -3.13
N TYR A 1026 -39.04 11.45 -3.78
CA TYR A 1026 -38.94 11.21 -5.21
C TYR A 1026 -39.17 9.74 -5.63
N GLN A 1027 -39.18 8.79 -4.67
CA GLN A 1027 -39.31 7.36 -4.95
C GLN A 1027 -40.73 6.94 -5.29
#